data_AF-A0A0S8G1G5-F1
#
_entry.id   AF-A0A0S8G1G5-F1
#
_cell.length_a   1.000
_cell.length_b   1.000
_cell.length_c   1.000
_cell.angle_alpha   90.00
_cell.angle_beta   90.00
_cell.angle_gamma   90.00
#
_symmetry.space_group_name_H-M   'P 1'
#
loop_
_entity.id
_entity.type
_entity.pdbx_description
1 polymer ?
#
loop_
_entity_poly.entity_id
_entity_poly.type
_entity_poly.pdbx_seq_one_letter_code
_entity_poly.pdbx_strand_id
1 'polypeptide(L)'
;MLFLLVEDPPGRNASPSTLTLHDPGFRIKGDMALDPKSAKVIGSSMAPMDLFQQLREQPTGTKEEESYLILVTNCIEALVREYEALKTLWSGSSVPAGLDSRIGKLLGKAQSLQSQVGGSRMLVARTLVVGALSLSYEIKALRSHVILSTVYFTDATGAGVISGKTYEADTVPADKILTAFSSDNDDITVTLEIHSRSGSWMPDSVTVSGGGATPVTVERQNWTQVGSSRIWTASVNLTDADTSGVLTATMSDGDTATCTYTRLAEPPACSSADWGQNGGGFSSGEYPTSPDTGLQTAVKSGDEVYVQVTLDSSATRITVASGGAGTGSDQHFDDTYAAGTHVIGPVTCGSGTGSQVFTVKANRDGGSYGTSDDTPSISMDQASHSYTSLHNLVFSPADNFALKAGDSCTGDVEITNWSAGNDHISYTSSEVTVTDSGAYAETKTYTFLSGLYRDSGTNVTLTSRRKANGKQSSTSYLIKICNASATINMNGAESRLRSRATGGDKTYSLTAVSDFELKSYTTTRDAGPPADDGPALGAWSGSAPDKTWTNTITIQEDDRKNTGAETYSWEGVDAVTGSGISKASISADPTYTVGGFESRDVAMAAYEHYNPIGTQVSNKDNANKLSCEIVGVKELEYVENTTPAEGKFTITDSGGNFDADGTYVRCLDTDFIDLGLPYTLRIEEAA
;
A
#
# COMPACT_ATOMS: atom_id res chain seq x y z
N MET A 1 10.67 -46.53 45.68
CA MET A 1 9.43 -47.32 45.92
C MET A 1 9.13 -48.03 44.61
N LEU A 2 9.28 -49.36 44.57
CA LEU A 2 9.13 -50.17 43.36
C LEU A 2 7.63 -50.36 43.07
N PHE A 3 7.14 -49.86 41.93
CA PHE A 3 5.77 -50.08 41.47
C PHE A 3 5.70 -51.36 40.63
N LEU A 4 4.77 -52.27 40.98
CA LEU A 4 4.27 -53.31 40.10
C LEU A 4 2.87 -52.87 39.65
N LEU A 5 2.74 -52.52 38.37
CA LEU A 5 1.49 -52.38 37.64
C LEU A 5 0.99 -53.78 37.27
N VAL A 6 -0.27 -54.07 37.58
CA VAL A 6 -1.03 -55.12 36.89
C VAL A 6 -2.25 -54.42 36.29
N GLU A 7 -2.25 -54.31 34.97
CA GLU A 7 -3.43 -53.97 34.17
C GLU A 7 -4.31 -55.23 34.02
N ASP A 8 -5.60 -55.10 34.28
CA ASP A 8 -6.61 -56.07 33.85
C ASP A 8 -7.36 -55.47 32.63
N PRO A 9 -7.59 -56.24 31.54
CA PRO A 9 -8.33 -55.77 30.38
C PRO A 9 -9.85 -55.79 30.64
N PRO A 10 -10.63 -54.97 29.91
CA PRO A 10 -12.03 -54.80 30.21
C PRO A 10 -12.86 -56.00 29.74
N GLY A 11 -13.56 -56.63 30.68
CA GLY A 11 -14.73 -57.45 30.39
C GLY A 11 -14.67 -58.88 30.90
N ARG A 12 -15.17 -59.10 32.13
CA ARG A 12 -15.97 -60.26 32.54
C ARG A 12 -16.48 -60.09 33.97
N ASN A 13 -17.80 -60.28 34.14
CA ASN A 13 -18.44 -60.46 35.44
C ASN A 13 -17.94 -61.76 36.10
N ALA A 14 -17.45 -61.70 37.34
CA ALA A 14 -17.27 -62.86 38.20
C ALA A 14 -17.43 -62.50 39.69
N SER A 15 -18.29 -63.26 40.37
CA SER A 15 -18.58 -63.24 41.81
C SER A 15 -17.33 -63.49 42.68
N PRO A 16 -17.34 -63.10 43.98
CA PRO A 16 -16.15 -63.18 44.82
C PRO A 16 -15.83 -64.64 45.21
N SER A 17 -14.69 -65.13 44.72
CA SER A 17 -14.04 -66.34 45.22
C SER A 17 -13.21 -66.01 46.46
N THR A 18 -13.46 -66.73 47.54
CA THR A 18 -12.68 -66.77 48.79
C THR A 18 -11.18 -67.02 48.52
N LEU A 19 -10.31 -66.14 49.02
CA LEU A 19 -8.86 -66.34 49.07
C LEU A 19 -8.48 -66.85 50.48
N THR A 20 -8.09 -68.11 50.58
CA THR A 20 -7.52 -68.71 51.80
C THR A 20 -6.00 -68.76 51.65
N LEU A 21 -5.25 -68.14 52.56
CA LEU A 21 -3.79 -68.24 52.61
C LEU A 21 -3.34 -69.07 53.83
N HIS A 22 -2.72 -70.20 53.53
CA HIS A 22 -1.92 -71.02 54.42
C HIS A 22 -0.45 -70.82 54.02
N ASP A 23 0.42 -70.34 54.91
CA ASP A 23 1.75 -70.95 55.13
C ASP A 23 2.40 -70.44 56.45
N PRO A 24 3.19 -71.27 57.15
CA PRO A 24 3.76 -71.01 58.46
C PRO A 24 5.24 -70.59 58.40
N GLY A 25 5.70 -69.90 59.43
CA GLY A 25 7.12 -69.84 59.79
C GLY A 25 7.84 -68.54 59.43
N PHE A 26 7.84 -67.60 60.38
CA PHE A 26 8.90 -66.62 60.49
C PHE A 26 9.21 -66.39 61.97
N ARG A 27 10.37 -66.87 62.43
CA ARG A 27 10.92 -66.62 63.77
C ARG A 27 12.03 -65.59 63.64
N ILE A 28 11.98 -64.53 64.44
CA ILE A 28 13.18 -63.78 64.85
C ILE A 28 13.22 -63.82 66.38
N LYS A 29 14.27 -64.45 66.92
CA LYS A 29 14.72 -64.30 68.30
C LYS A 29 15.50 -62.98 68.39
N GLY A 30 15.17 -62.17 69.37
CA GLY A 30 15.99 -61.05 69.81
C GLY A 30 15.63 -60.74 71.25
N ASP A 31 16.47 -61.21 72.19
CA ASP A 31 16.37 -60.87 73.60
C ASP A 31 16.63 -59.37 73.77
N MET A 32 15.63 -58.63 74.25
CA MET A 32 15.85 -57.33 74.90
C MET A 32 15.23 -57.39 76.29
N ALA A 33 16.11 -57.55 77.28
CA ALA A 33 15.78 -57.32 78.67
C ALA A 33 15.46 -55.83 78.87
N LEU A 34 14.26 -55.52 79.38
CA LEU A 34 13.90 -54.21 79.89
C LEU A 34 13.66 -54.28 81.40
N ASP A 35 14.42 -53.43 82.08
CA ASP A 35 14.50 -53.15 83.52
C ASP A 35 13.15 -52.72 84.13
N PRO A 36 12.70 -53.22 85.32
CA PRO A 36 11.37 -52.96 85.86
C PRO A 36 11.17 -51.58 86.53
N LYS A 37 11.97 -50.55 86.21
CA LYS A 37 11.89 -49.24 86.87
C LYS A 37 11.90 -48.05 85.92
N SER A 38 10.87 -47.90 85.10
CA SER A 38 10.52 -46.60 84.52
C SER A 38 9.08 -46.57 83.98
N ALA A 39 8.10 -46.62 84.87
CA ALA A 39 6.74 -46.17 84.55
C ALA A 39 6.74 -44.64 84.46
N LYS A 40 6.94 -44.10 83.25
CA LYS A 40 6.72 -42.68 82.94
C LYS A 40 5.43 -42.57 82.13
N VAL A 41 4.48 -41.82 82.68
CA VAL A 41 3.18 -41.47 82.09
C VAL A 41 3.39 -40.88 80.68
N ILE A 42 2.89 -41.55 79.65
CA ILE A 42 2.81 -41.03 78.28
C ILE A 42 1.35 -40.65 78.02
N GLY A 43 1.06 -39.36 78.12
CA GLY A 43 -0.15 -38.74 77.59
C GLY A 43 0.01 -38.47 76.10
N SER A 44 -1.03 -38.86 75.34
CA SER A 44 -1.43 -38.31 74.03
C SER A 44 -0.34 -38.06 72.99
N SER A 45 0.05 -39.07 72.20
CA SER A 45 0.43 -38.92 70.76
C SER A 45 0.91 -40.21 70.07
N MET A 46 0.34 -41.38 70.36
CA MET A 46 0.60 -42.56 69.50
C MET A 46 -0.47 -42.66 68.42
N ALA A 47 -0.04 -42.81 67.16
CA ALA A 47 -0.95 -43.15 66.06
C ALA A 47 -1.61 -44.51 66.35
N PRO A 48 -2.89 -44.72 66.01
CA PRO A 48 -3.60 -45.97 66.31
C PRO A 48 -2.88 -47.23 65.83
N MET A 49 -2.08 -47.13 64.76
CA MET A 49 -1.32 -48.22 64.17
C MET A 49 -0.19 -48.74 65.07
N ASP A 50 0.55 -47.86 65.75
CA ASP A 50 1.64 -48.24 66.66
C ASP A 50 1.08 -48.93 67.92
N LEU A 51 -0.13 -48.55 68.32
CA LEU A 51 -0.88 -49.14 69.42
C LEU A 51 -1.33 -50.58 69.10
N PHE A 52 -1.68 -50.87 67.84
CA PHE A 52 -2.04 -52.22 67.38
C PHE A 52 -0.84 -53.16 67.23
N GLN A 53 0.35 -52.61 66.95
CA GLN A 53 1.57 -53.42 66.87
C GLN A 53 2.00 -53.91 68.25
N GLN A 54 1.78 -53.10 69.30
CA GLN A 54 1.96 -53.51 70.70
C GLN A 54 0.92 -54.56 71.17
N LEU A 55 -0.27 -54.61 70.57
CA LEU A 55 -1.33 -55.58 70.91
C LEU A 55 -1.09 -57.02 70.41
N ARG A 56 -0.02 -57.27 69.62
CA ARG A 56 0.32 -58.61 69.09
C ARG A 56 1.09 -59.49 70.08
N GLU A 57 1.75 -58.90 71.08
CA GLU A 57 2.54 -59.63 72.07
C GLU A 57 1.64 -60.13 73.20
N GLN A 58 1.71 -61.43 73.53
CA GLN A 58 0.83 -62.03 74.53
C GLN A 58 1.32 -61.74 75.95
N PRO A 59 0.49 -61.13 76.82
CA PRO A 59 0.78 -61.08 78.25
C PRO A 59 0.57 -62.45 78.88
N THR A 60 1.45 -62.84 79.81
CA THR A 60 1.40 -64.15 80.52
C THR A 60 1.31 -63.99 82.04
N GLY A 61 0.66 -62.92 82.50
CA GLY A 61 0.38 -62.67 83.90
C GLY A 61 -0.86 -61.79 84.12
N THR A 62 -1.54 -61.97 85.26
CA THR A 62 -2.84 -61.34 85.59
C THR A 62 -2.83 -59.80 85.62
N LYS A 63 -1.69 -59.17 85.93
CA LYS A 63 -1.54 -57.68 85.90
C LYS A 63 -1.33 -57.13 84.48
N GLU A 64 -0.74 -57.92 83.59
CA GLU A 64 -0.52 -57.53 82.20
C GLU A 64 -1.81 -57.66 81.39
N GLU A 65 -2.69 -58.62 81.74
CA GLU A 65 -4.03 -58.76 81.16
C GLU A 65 -4.93 -57.54 81.40
N GLU A 66 -4.93 -56.97 82.61
CA GLU A 66 -5.69 -55.74 82.89
C GLU A 66 -5.18 -54.53 82.10
N SER A 67 -3.86 -54.42 81.94
CA SER A 67 -3.24 -53.35 81.14
C SER A 67 -3.59 -53.49 79.65
N TYR A 68 -3.59 -54.72 79.12
CA TYR A 68 -4.01 -55.03 77.75
C TYR A 68 -5.50 -54.67 77.52
N LEU A 69 -6.36 -54.95 78.49
CA LEU A 69 -7.79 -54.66 78.43
C LEU A 69 -8.09 -53.14 78.41
N ILE A 70 -7.37 -52.37 79.22
CA ILE A 70 -7.45 -50.90 79.23
C ILE A 70 -6.98 -50.36 77.87
N LEU A 71 -5.90 -50.91 77.32
CA LEU A 71 -5.38 -50.51 76.01
C LEU A 71 -6.40 -50.77 74.88
N VAL A 72 -6.97 -51.97 74.81
CA VAL A 72 -7.99 -52.33 73.80
C VAL A 72 -9.22 -51.44 73.89
N THR A 73 -9.67 -51.13 75.11
CA THR A 73 -10.83 -50.26 75.33
C THR A 73 -10.54 -48.83 74.86
N ASN A 74 -9.38 -48.28 75.23
CA ASN A 74 -8.95 -46.96 74.79
C ASN A 74 -8.77 -46.86 73.25
N CYS A 75 -8.26 -47.91 72.60
CA CYS A 75 -8.17 -47.99 71.14
C CYS A 75 -9.55 -47.87 70.48
N ILE A 76 -10.54 -48.58 71.02
CA ILE A 76 -11.91 -48.61 70.46
C ILE A 76 -12.59 -47.27 70.68
N GLU A 77 -12.46 -46.67 71.86
CA GLU A 77 -13.00 -45.34 72.12
C GLU A 77 -12.36 -44.25 71.24
N ALA A 78 -11.07 -44.36 70.97
CA ALA A 78 -10.37 -43.45 70.05
C ALA A 78 -10.89 -43.61 68.61
N LEU A 79 -11.04 -44.85 68.13
CA LEU A 79 -11.60 -45.14 66.80
C LEU A 79 -13.04 -44.65 66.66
N VAL A 80 -13.84 -44.73 67.72
CA VAL A 80 -15.22 -44.26 67.72
C VAL A 80 -15.30 -42.73 67.71
N ARG A 81 -14.48 -42.04 68.51
CA ARG A 81 -14.38 -40.58 68.45
C ARG A 81 -13.96 -40.09 67.08
N GLU A 82 -13.00 -40.78 66.47
CA GLU A 82 -12.53 -40.47 65.13
C GLU A 82 -13.61 -40.69 64.06
N TYR A 83 -14.38 -41.77 64.17
CA TYR A 83 -15.51 -42.03 63.30
C TYR A 83 -16.61 -40.96 63.42
N GLU A 84 -16.98 -40.56 64.64
CA GLU A 84 -17.99 -39.50 64.86
C GLU A 84 -17.52 -38.13 64.33
N ALA A 85 -16.23 -37.84 64.41
CA ALA A 85 -15.64 -36.65 63.79
C ALA A 85 -15.69 -36.70 62.25
N LEU A 86 -15.48 -37.87 61.64
CA LEU A 86 -15.62 -38.04 60.18
C LEU A 86 -17.09 -38.01 59.73
N LYS A 87 -18.01 -38.53 60.55
CA LYS A 87 -19.44 -38.54 60.28
C LYS A 87 -20.04 -37.14 60.21
N THR A 88 -19.55 -36.22 61.04
CA THR A 88 -19.98 -34.81 61.02
C THR A 88 -19.50 -34.06 59.78
N LEU A 89 -18.34 -34.42 59.21
CA LEU A 89 -17.86 -33.93 57.92
C LEU A 89 -18.67 -34.47 56.71
N TRP A 90 -19.38 -35.60 56.87
CA TRP A 90 -20.07 -36.33 55.80
C TRP A 90 -21.59 -36.08 55.72
N SER A 91 -22.10 -35.01 56.33
CA SER A 91 -23.53 -34.77 56.56
C SER A 91 -24.47 -34.71 55.33
N GLY A 92 -23.97 -34.96 54.11
CA GLY A 92 -24.76 -35.05 52.87
C GLY A 92 -24.68 -36.36 52.08
N SER A 93 -23.84 -37.34 52.44
CA SER A 93 -23.70 -38.60 51.68
C SER A 93 -23.77 -39.85 52.55
N SER A 94 -24.40 -40.91 52.02
CA SER A 94 -24.71 -42.12 52.78
C SER A 94 -23.45 -42.81 53.28
N VAL A 95 -23.20 -42.74 54.59
CA VAL A 95 -22.23 -43.59 55.30
C VAL A 95 -22.45 -45.05 54.85
N PRO A 96 -21.39 -45.84 54.57
CA PRO A 96 -21.52 -47.21 54.11
C PRO A 96 -22.52 -48.01 54.97
N ALA A 97 -23.53 -48.59 54.32
CA ALA A 97 -24.63 -49.27 54.99
C ALA A 97 -24.11 -50.33 55.98
N GLY A 98 -24.48 -50.18 57.26
CA GLY A 98 -24.13 -51.12 58.32
C GLY A 98 -22.88 -50.76 59.15
N LEU A 99 -22.14 -49.70 58.82
CA LEU A 99 -20.98 -49.26 59.60
C LEU A 99 -21.37 -48.78 61.01
N ASP A 100 -22.42 -47.94 61.12
CA ASP A 100 -23.01 -47.53 62.40
C ASP A 100 -23.42 -48.73 63.27
N SER A 101 -24.02 -49.76 62.65
CA SER A 101 -24.43 -50.99 63.35
C SER A 101 -23.23 -51.79 63.86
N ARG A 102 -22.16 -51.88 63.08
CA ARG A 102 -20.93 -52.59 63.45
C ARG A 102 -20.18 -51.86 64.57
N ILE A 103 -20.14 -50.53 64.52
CA ILE A 103 -19.57 -49.69 65.57
C ILE A 103 -20.37 -49.82 66.86
N GLY A 104 -21.70 -49.74 66.80
CA GLY A 104 -22.56 -49.96 67.97
C GLY A 104 -22.39 -51.36 68.58
N LYS A 105 -22.23 -52.39 67.74
CA LYS A 105 -21.93 -53.77 68.20
C LYS A 105 -20.55 -53.90 68.84
N LEU A 106 -19.53 -53.21 68.32
CA LEU A 106 -18.17 -53.18 68.88
C LEU A 106 -18.16 -52.45 70.22
N LEU A 107 -18.84 -51.30 70.33
CA LEU A 107 -18.96 -50.52 71.55
C LEU A 107 -19.70 -51.31 72.65
N GLY A 108 -20.84 -51.93 72.30
CA GLY A 108 -21.59 -52.78 73.23
C GLY A 108 -20.79 -54.01 73.69
N LYS A 109 -19.97 -54.60 72.81
CA LYS A 109 -19.04 -55.69 73.19
C LYS A 109 -17.91 -55.20 74.09
N ALA A 110 -17.33 -54.03 73.83
CA ALA A 110 -16.30 -53.42 74.69
C ALA A 110 -16.83 -53.12 76.10
N GLN A 111 -18.04 -52.56 76.20
CA GLN A 111 -18.71 -52.30 77.47
C GLN A 111 -19.03 -53.60 78.24
N SER A 112 -19.48 -54.65 77.54
CA SER A 112 -19.74 -55.95 78.16
C SER A 112 -18.49 -56.61 78.75
N LEU A 113 -17.30 -56.24 78.27
CA LEU A 113 -16.04 -56.81 78.69
C LEU A 113 -15.60 -56.38 80.10
N GLN A 114 -16.02 -55.18 80.51
CA GLN A 114 -15.83 -54.68 81.87
C GLN A 114 -16.61 -55.53 82.89
N SER A 115 -17.73 -56.14 82.49
CA SER A 115 -18.61 -56.96 83.37
C SER A 115 -18.30 -58.47 83.46
N GLN A 116 -17.43 -59.03 82.61
CA GLN A 116 -17.11 -60.48 82.64
C GLN A 116 -16.04 -60.82 83.70
N VAL A 117 -15.85 -62.09 84.08
CA VAL A 117 -14.77 -62.52 85.01
C VAL A 117 -14.18 -63.84 84.51
N GLY A 118 -12.84 -63.98 84.53
CA GLY A 118 -12.13 -65.23 84.18
C GLY A 118 -11.79 -65.41 82.69
N GLY A 119 -11.36 -66.63 82.30
CA GLY A 119 -10.72 -66.95 81.00
C GLY A 119 -11.53 -66.63 79.73
N SER A 120 -12.84 -66.38 79.84
CA SER A 120 -13.67 -65.90 78.73
C SER A 120 -13.36 -64.44 78.34
N ARG A 121 -12.84 -63.61 79.26
CA ARG A 121 -12.51 -62.19 78.99
C ARG A 121 -11.48 -62.01 77.88
N MET A 122 -10.43 -62.82 77.88
CA MET A 122 -9.33 -62.74 76.89
C MET A 122 -9.79 -63.12 75.48
N LEU A 123 -10.73 -64.07 75.35
CA LEU A 123 -11.29 -64.47 74.06
C LEU A 123 -12.17 -63.36 73.45
N VAL A 124 -12.96 -62.68 74.29
CA VAL A 124 -13.76 -61.54 73.85
C VAL A 124 -12.84 -60.36 73.48
N ALA A 125 -11.77 -60.11 74.25
CA ALA A 125 -10.80 -59.05 73.97
C ALA A 125 -10.10 -59.26 72.61
N ARG A 126 -9.71 -60.50 72.28
CA ARG A 126 -9.14 -60.86 70.96
C ARG A 126 -10.12 -60.60 69.82
N THR A 127 -11.39 -60.96 70.03
CA THR A 127 -12.45 -60.73 69.03
C THR A 127 -12.67 -59.23 68.80
N LEU A 128 -12.54 -58.41 69.85
CA LEU A 128 -12.61 -56.95 69.77
C LEU A 128 -11.41 -56.33 69.06
N VAL A 129 -10.19 -56.83 69.29
CA VAL A 129 -8.99 -56.36 68.56
C VAL A 129 -9.11 -56.62 67.07
N VAL A 130 -9.57 -57.82 66.66
CA VAL A 130 -9.78 -58.15 65.23
C VAL A 130 -10.87 -57.25 64.62
N GLY A 131 -11.97 -57.03 65.34
CA GLY A 131 -13.03 -56.13 64.89
C GLY A 131 -12.58 -54.66 64.81
N ALA A 132 -11.76 -54.20 65.77
CA ALA A 132 -11.20 -52.86 65.80
C ALA A 132 -10.14 -52.63 64.71
N LEU A 133 -9.34 -53.64 64.36
CA LEU A 133 -8.42 -53.61 63.22
C LEU A 133 -9.16 -53.50 61.89
N SER A 134 -10.21 -54.30 61.70
CA SER A 134 -11.08 -54.21 60.52
C SER A 134 -11.73 -52.84 60.41
N LEU A 135 -12.21 -52.29 61.53
CA LEU A 135 -12.81 -50.96 61.58
C LEU A 135 -11.78 -49.86 61.32
N SER A 136 -10.58 -49.97 61.87
CA SER A 136 -9.46 -49.04 61.62
C SER A 136 -9.08 -49.00 60.15
N TYR A 137 -9.06 -50.15 59.47
CA TYR A 137 -8.78 -50.22 58.03
C TYR A 137 -9.90 -49.56 57.20
N GLU A 138 -11.16 -49.73 57.60
CA GLU A 138 -12.31 -49.07 56.96
C GLU A 138 -12.34 -47.57 57.24
N ILE A 139 -12.02 -47.11 58.46
CA ILE A 139 -11.90 -45.69 58.83
C ILE A 139 -10.72 -45.04 58.09
N LYS A 140 -9.61 -45.76 57.92
CA LYS A 140 -8.45 -45.29 57.14
C LYS A 140 -8.75 -45.22 55.65
N ALA A 141 -9.57 -46.15 55.14
CA ALA A 141 -10.14 -46.03 53.81
C ALA A 141 -11.07 -44.81 53.73
N LEU A 142 -11.93 -44.54 54.71
CA LEU A 142 -12.79 -43.35 54.72
C LEU A 142 -11.99 -42.03 54.76
N ARG A 143 -10.88 -41.96 55.50
CA ARG A 143 -9.98 -40.79 55.51
C ARG A 143 -9.41 -40.46 54.13
N SER A 144 -9.09 -41.48 53.32
CA SER A 144 -8.59 -41.24 51.96
C SER A 144 -9.69 -40.87 50.94
N HIS A 145 -10.94 -40.74 51.40
CA HIS A 145 -12.11 -40.33 50.60
C HIS A 145 -12.63 -38.92 50.98
N VAL A 146 -11.92 -38.12 51.78
CA VAL A 146 -12.44 -36.81 52.24
C VAL A 146 -12.30 -35.68 51.21
N ILE A 147 -11.56 -35.84 50.12
CA ILE A 147 -11.58 -34.91 48.97
C ILE A 147 -11.64 -35.75 47.68
N LEU A 148 -12.76 -35.70 46.97
CA LEU A 148 -13.07 -36.62 45.85
C LEU A 148 -13.09 -35.94 44.48
N SER A 149 -13.14 -34.61 44.50
CA SER A 149 -13.02 -33.75 43.34
C SER A 149 -12.05 -32.62 43.67
N THR A 150 -11.36 -32.09 42.66
CA THR A 150 -10.53 -30.89 42.78
C THR A 150 -10.95 -29.87 41.74
N VAL A 151 -11.06 -28.60 42.11
CA VAL A 151 -11.35 -27.49 41.19
C VAL A 151 -10.07 -26.73 40.82
N TYR A 152 -10.02 -26.20 39.60
CA TYR A 152 -8.94 -25.35 39.10
C TYR A 152 -9.52 -24.16 38.33
N PHE A 153 -8.85 -23.01 38.40
CA PHE A 153 -8.97 -21.98 37.37
C PHE A 153 -8.07 -22.39 36.21
N THR A 154 -8.57 -22.36 34.97
CA THR A 154 -7.80 -22.81 33.79
C THR A 154 -7.62 -21.72 32.75
N ASP A 155 -8.50 -20.71 32.73
CA ASP A 155 -8.34 -19.56 31.87
C ASP A 155 -9.11 -18.34 32.40
N ALA A 156 -8.77 -17.16 31.87
CA ALA A 156 -9.51 -15.92 32.06
C ALA A 156 -9.66 -15.18 30.72
N THR A 157 -10.86 -14.68 30.46
CA THR A 157 -11.25 -13.89 29.29
C THR A 157 -12.14 -12.74 29.76
N GLY A 158 -12.54 -11.81 28.90
CA GLY A 158 -13.40 -10.69 29.30
C GLY A 158 -13.49 -9.63 28.23
N ALA A 159 -14.34 -8.62 28.45
CA ALA A 159 -14.24 -7.38 27.69
C ALA A 159 -12.96 -6.65 28.10
N GLY A 160 -12.29 -5.96 27.18
CA GLY A 160 -11.01 -5.30 27.46
C GLY A 160 -9.78 -6.22 27.40
N VAL A 161 -8.70 -5.82 28.07
CA VAL A 161 -7.41 -6.52 28.07
C VAL A 161 -7.35 -7.46 29.27
N ILE A 162 -7.18 -8.76 28.99
CA ILE A 162 -6.72 -9.74 29.98
C ILE A 162 -5.24 -10.02 29.73
N SER A 163 -4.39 -9.70 30.70
CA SER A 163 -2.94 -9.83 30.58
C SER A 163 -2.31 -10.44 31.84
N GLY A 164 -0.99 -10.65 31.84
CA GLY A 164 -0.27 -11.14 33.01
C GLY A 164 -0.66 -12.55 33.48
N LYS A 165 -1.21 -13.38 32.58
CA LYS A 165 -1.60 -14.76 32.89
C LYS A 165 -0.37 -15.55 33.37
N THR A 166 -0.42 -16.01 34.61
CA THR A 166 0.60 -16.86 35.22
C THR A 166 -0.02 -18.21 35.51
N TYR A 167 0.71 -19.27 35.15
CA TYR A 167 0.25 -20.65 35.31
C TYR A 167 1.13 -21.39 36.31
N GLU A 168 0.55 -22.38 36.99
CA GLU A 168 1.30 -23.26 37.88
C GLU A 168 2.36 -24.05 37.09
N ALA A 169 3.60 -24.03 37.58
CA ALA A 169 4.71 -24.73 36.97
C ALA A 169 4.49 -26.25 36.97
N ASP A 170 5.16 -26.95 36.04
CA ASP A 170 5.17 -28.42 35.94
C ASP A 170 3.79 -29.07 35.70
N THR A 171 2.80 -28.29 35.23
CA THR A 171 1.53 -28.81 34.75
C THR A 171 1.65 -29.36 33.32
N VAL A 172 0.77 -30.29 32.93
CA VAL A 172 0.68 -30.81 31.56
C VAL A 172 -0.76 -30.71 31.07
N PRO A 173 -1.06 -29.84 30.08
CA PRO A 173 -0.18 -28.81 29.47
C PRO A 173 0.38 -27.79 30.49
N ALA A 174 1.46 -27.08 30.14
CA ALA A 174 2.13 -26.14 31.04
C ALA A 174 1.31 -24.88 31.38
N ASP A 175 0.26 -24.62 30.61
CA ASP A 175 -0.71 -23.54 30.73
C ASP A 175 -2.06 -24.04 31.28
N LYS A 176 -2.04 -25.08 32.11
CA LYS A 176 -3.27 -25.75 32.55
C LYS A 176 -3.96 -25.09 33.75
N ILE A 177 -3.20 -24.65 34.76
CA ILE A 177 -3.76 -24.11 36.01
C ILE A 177 -3.38 -22.64 36.12
N LEU A 178 -4.36 -21.75 35.98
CA LEU A 178 -4.19 -20.30 36.06
C LEU A 178 -4.11 -19.85 37.52
N THR A 179 -2.97 -19.28 37.91
CA THR A 179 -2.71 -18.84 39.28
C THR A 179 -2.75 -17.32 39.44
N ALA A 180 -2.58 -16.56 38.36
CA ALA A 180 -2.79 -15.11 38.36
C ALA A 180 -3.14 -14.56 36.98
N PHE A 181 -3.86 -13.44 36.93
CA PHE A 181 -4.05 -12.61 35.74
C PHE A 181 -4.41 -11.17 36.13
N SER A 182 -4.41 -10.27 35.15
CA SER A 182 -4.80 -8.86 35.30
C SER A 182 -5.88 -8.48 34.29
N SER A 183 -6.76 -7.55 34.65
CA SER A 183 -7.76 -6.98 33.72
C SER A 183 -7.96 -5.49 33.91
N ASP A 184 -8.12 -4.76 32.80
CA ASP A 184 -8.57 -3.37 32.78
C ASP A 184 -10.10 -3.22 32.64
N ASN A 185 -10.86 -4.32 32.74
CA ASN A 185 -12.32 -4.30 32.82
C ASN A 185 -12.85 -4.96 34.12
N ASP A 186 -14.05 -4.53 34.55
CA ASP A 186 -14.77 -5.13 35.69
C ASP A 186 -15.52 -6.42 35.31
N ASP A 187 -15.82 -6.58 34.02
CA ASP A 187 -16.49 -7.76 33.49
C ASP A 187 -15.48 -8.78 32.95
N ILE A 188 -15.27 -9.84 33.74
CA ILE A 188 -14.33 -10.92 33.43
C ILE A 188 -15.04 -12.27 33.42
N THR A 189 -14.57 -13.17 32.56
CA THR A 189 -15.03 -14.55 32.47
C THR A 189 -13.88 -15.47 32.83
N VAL A 190 -14.00 -16.21 33.93
CA VAL A 190 -13.03 -17.24 34.31
C VAL A 190 -13.53 -18.61 33.89
N THR A 191 -12.62 -19.45 33.40
CA THR A 191 -12.91 -20.86 33.11
C THR A 191 -12.47 -21.70 34.28
N LEU A 192 -13.39 -22.51 34.78
CA LEU A 192 -13.13 -23.50 35.82
C LEU A 192 -13.07 -24.90 35.23
N GLU A 193 -12.29 -25.75 35.87
CA GLU A 193 -12.21 -27.17 35.57
C GLU A 193 -12.27 -27.99 36.85
N ILE A 194 -13.14 -28.99 36.89
CA ILE A 194 -13.24 -29.96 37.99
C ILE A 194 -12.69 -31.30 37.53
N HIS A 195 -11.79 -31.87 38.33
CA HIS A 195 -11.28 -33.23 38.16
C HIS A 195 -11.93 -34.10 39.23
N SER A 196 -12.82 -35.00 38.84
CA SER A 196 -13.47 -35.92 39.80
C SER A 196 -12.96 -37.34 39.66
N ARG A 197 -12.97 -38.08 40.77
CA ARG A 197 -12.60 -39.49 40.75
C ARG A 197 -13.63 -40.37 40.06
N SER A 198 -14.90 -39.97 39.95
CA SER A 198 -15.88 -40.59 39.01
C SER A 198 -17.10 -39.69 38.80
N GLY A 199 -17.90 -39.94 37.74
CA GLY A 199 -19.01 -39.05 37.35
C GLY A 199 -20.14 -38.90 38.37
N SER A 200 -20.24 -39.81 39.35
CA SER A 200 -21.20 -39.69 40.46
C SER A 200 -20.74 -38.71 41.56
N TRP A 201 -19.51 -38.21 41.52
CA TRP A 201 -18.89 -37.38 42.57
C TRP A 201 -18.60 -35.95 42.10
N MET A 202 -19.24 -35.55 41.01
CA MET A 202 -19.30 -34.15 40.65
C MET A 202 -20.07 -33.39 41.75
N PRO A 203 -19.52 -32.28 42.29
CA PRO A 203 -20.19 -31.50 43.33
C PRO A 203 -21.52 -30.93 42.81
N ASP A 204 -22.40 -30.58 43.74
CA ASP A 204 -23.71 -30.00 43.41
C ASP A 204 -23.56 -28.56 42.89
N SER A 205 -22.57 -27.83 43.39
CA SER A 205 -22.25 -26.49 42.88
C SER A 205 -20.81 -26.06 43.18
N VAL A 206 -20.36 -25.04 42.44
CA VAL A 206 -19.13 -24.29 42.75
C VAL A 206 -19.46 -22.81 42.77
N THR A 207 -19.06 -22.11 43.83
CA THR A 207 -19.23 -20.66 43.95
C THR A 207 -17.89 -19.97 43.80
N VAL A 208 -17.79 -19.03 42.86
CA VAL A 208 -16.64 -18.14 42.69
C VAL A 208 -16.92 -16.81 43.37
N SER A 209 -15.97 -16.33 44.17
CA SER A 209 -16.07 -15.05 44.90
C SER A 209 -14.70 -14.40 45.06
N GLY A 210 -14.67 -13.12 45.44
CA GLY A 210 -13.43 -12.37 45.69
C GLY A 210 -13.12 -11.35 44.59
N GLY A 211 -12.10 -10.52 44.79
CA GLY A 211 -11.71 -9.47 43.83
C GLY A 211 -12.80 -8.42 43.55
N GLY A 212 -13.63 -8.09 44.54
CA GLY A 212 -14.76 -7.16 44.39
C GLY A 212 -16.02 -7.78 43.76
N ALA A 213 -15.86 -8.85 42.98
CA ALA A 213 -16.93 -9.45 42.21
C ALA A 213 -18.09 -9.97 43.07
N THR A 214 -19.31 -9.78 42.57
CA THR A 214 -20.51 -10.42 43.12
C THR A 214 -20.36 -11.94 43.03
N PRO A 215 -20.55 -12.72 44.12
CA PRO A 215 -20.39 -14.17 44.08
C PRO A 215 -21.31 -14.85 43.05
N VAL A 216 -20.74 -15.74 42.23
CA VAL A 216 -21.48 -16.48 41.20
C VAL A 216 -21.39 -17.97 41.45
N THR A 217 -22.55 -18.63 41.52
CA THR A 217 -22.66 -20.08 41.72
C THR A 217 -22.99 -20.78 40.42
N VAL A 218 -22.14 -21.74 40.02
CA VAL A 218 -22.40 -22.66 38.91
C VAL A 218 -22.94 -23.96 39.47
N GLU A 219 -24.22 -24.19 39.25
CA GLU A 219 -24.92 -25.42 39.59
C GLU A 219 -24.49 -26.58 38.68
N ARG A 220 -24.56 -27.81 39.20
CA ARG A 220 -24.12 -29.06 38.54
C ARG A 220 -24.58 -29.20 37.09
N GLN A 221 -25.83 -28.84 36.78
CA GLN A 221 -26.39 -28.96 35.43
C GLN A 221 -25.74 -28.04 34.38
N ASN A 222 -25.02 -26.99 34.81
CA ASN A 222 -24.41 -25.99 33.94
C ASN A 222 -22.94 -26.29 33.61
N TRP A 223 -22.42 -27.42 34.07
CA TRP A 223 -21.08 -27.88 33.71
C TRP A 223 -21.11 -28.79 32.48
N THR A 224 -20.11 -28.66 31.63
CA THR A 224 -19.94 -29.49 30.44
C THR A 224 -18.87 -30.55 30.70
N GLN A 225 -19.19 -31.83 30.49
CA GLN A 225 -18.19 -32.89 30.58
C GLN A 225 -17.27 -32.87 29.35
N VAL A 226 -15.96 -32.95 29.58
CA VAL A 226 -14.97 -32.94 28.50
C VAL A 226 -14.81 -34.36 27.94
N GLY A 227 -15.47 -34.65 26.83
CA GLY A 227 -15.45 -35.97 26.19
C GLY A 227 -15.98 -37.09 27.12
N SER A 228 -15.32 -38.24 27.15
CA SER A 228 -15.60 -39.34 28.09
C SER A 228 -14.76 -39.28 29.37
N SER A 229 -14.07 -38.15 29.61
CA SER A 229 -13.17 -37.99 30.75
C SER A 229 -13.93 -37.71 32.04
N ARG A 230 -13.22 -37.74 33.17
CA ARG A 230 -13.74 -37.33 34.48
C ARG A 230 -13.39 -35.86 34.76
N ILE A 231 -13.52 -35.04 33.72
CA ILE A 231 -13.22 -33.61 33.74
C ILE A 231 -14.47 -32.87 33.29
N TRP A 232 -14.83 -31.83 34.03
CA TRP A 232 -15.94 -30.94 33.73
C TRP A 232 -15.43 -29.51 33.66
N THR A 233 -15.96 -28.73 32.73
CA THR A 233 -15.62 -27.31 32.60
C THR A 233 -16.86 -26.44 32.64
N ALA A 234 -16.69 -25.22 33.15
CA ALA A 234 -17.70 -24.18 33.13
C ALA A 234 -17.03 -22.81 33.02
N SER A 235 -17.69 -21.89 32.33
CA SER A 235 -17.31 -20.48 32.31
C SER A 235 -18.15 -19.72 33.33
N VAL A 236 -17.49 -18.88 34.13
CA VAL A 236 -18.11 -18.07 35.17
C VAL A 236 -17.90 -16.61 34.82
N ASN A 237 -18.99 -15.92 34.49
CA ASN A 237 -18.97 -14.49 34.25
C ASN A 237 -19.07 -13.78 35.60
N LEU A 238 -18.02 -13.07 35.98
CA LEU A 238 -17.97 -12.23 37.16
C LEU A 238 -18.20 -10.79 36.72
N THR A 239 -19.24 -10.16 37.24
CA THR A 239 -19.48 -8.72 37.10
C THR A 239 -18.95 -8.00 38.33
N ASP A 240 -18.60 -6.73 38.18
CA ASP A 240 -18.13 -5.87 39.27
C ASP A 240 -16.84 -6.37 39.93
N ALA A 241 -15.93 -7.00 39.16
CA ALA A 241 -14.60 -7.37 39.65
C ALA A 241 -13.71 -6.12 39.80
N ASP A 242 -14.14 -5.15 40.60
CA ASP A 242 -13.65 -3.76 40.64
C ASP A 242 -12.37 -3.56 41.47
N THR A 243 -11.89 -4.61 42.13
CA THR A 243 -10.78 -4.51 43.07
C THR A 243 -9.81 -5.68 42.95
N SER A 244 -8.51 -5.38 43.00
CA SER A 244 -7.47 -6.42 43.07
C SER A 244 -7.65 -7.31 44.29
N GLY A 245 -7.51 -8.61 44.13
CA GLY A 245 -7.71 -9.57 45.21
C GLY A 245 -7.45 -11.01 44.80
N VAL A 246 -7.98 -11.95 45.58
CA VAL A 246 -7.91 -13.38 45.29
C VAL A 246 -9.31 -13.87 44.94
N LEU A 247 -9.47 -14.38 43.73
CA LEU A 247 -10.66 -15.12 43.33
C LEU A 247 -10.59 -16.51 43.96
N THR A 248 -11.66 -16.93 44.63
CA THR A 248 -11.77 -18.22 45.29
C THR A 248 -12.96 -18.98 44.70
N ALA A 249 -12.70 -20.12 44.09
CA ALA A 249 -13.72 -21.08 43.69
C ALA A 249 -13.89 -22.11 44.81
N THR A 250 -15.07 -22.17 45.41
CA THR A 250 -15.39 -23.08 46.52
C THR A 250 -16.43 -24.09 46.06
N MET A 251 -16.08 -25.38 46.10
CA MET A 251 -17.00 -26.46 45.79
C MET A 251 -17.94 -26.75 46.97
N SER A 252 -19.14 -27.25 46.69
CA SER A 252 -20.12 -27.61 47.72
C SER A 252 -19.64 -28.72 48.67
N ASP A 253 -18.63 -29.49 48.28
CA ASP A 253 -17.98 -30.53 49.08
C ASP A 253 -16.74 -30.04 49.85
N GLY A 254 -16.41 -28.75 49.76
CA GLY A 254 -15.47 -28.05 50.63
C GLY A 254 -14.06 -27.82 50.07
N ASP A 255 -13.73 -28.33 48.88
CA ASP A 255 -12.45 -28.02 48.23
C ASP A 255 -12.46 -26.61 47.59
N THR A 256 -11.27 -26.01 47.49
CA THR A 256 -11.13 -24.63 47.03
C THR A 256 -9.95 -24.44 46.07
N ALA A 257 -10.14 -23.67 45.02
CA ALA A 257 -9.05 -23.12 44.21
C ALA A 257 -8.95 -21.61 44.40
N THR A 258 -7.75 -21.07 44.22
CA THR A 258 -7.52 -19.62 44.27
C THR A 258 -6.78 -19.15 43.02
N CYS A 259 -7.10 -17.93 42.58
CA CYS A 259 -6.40 -17.24 41.49
C CYS A 259 -6.22 -15.77 41.88
N THR A 260 -5.01 -15.25 41.74
CA THR A 260 -4.72 -13.84 42.03
C THR A 260 -5.22 -12.97 40.89
N TYR A 261 -6.14 -12.05 41.19
CA TYR A 261 -6.68 -11.10 40.23
C TYR A 261 -6.13 -9.70 40.52
N THR A 262 -5.54 -9.07 39.51
CA THR A 262 -5.10 -7.68 39.59
C THR A 262 -6.01 -6.80 38.72
N ARG A 263 -6.78 -5.92 39.37
CA ARG A 263 -7.51 -4.85 38.69
C ARG A 263 -6.50 -3.81 38.19
N LEU A 264 -6.35 -3.72 36.88
CA LEU A 264 -5.69 -2.60 36.23
C LEU A 264 -6.66 -1.41 36.26
N ALA A 265 -6.11 -0.21 36.38
CA ALA A 265 -6.96 0.98 36.39
C ALA A 265 -7.65 1.16 35.03
N GLU A 266 -8.89 1.64 35.08
CA GLU A 266 -9.79 1.74 33.93
C GLU A 266 -9.14 2.44 32.71
N PRO A 267 -9.51 2.01 31.49
CA PRO A 267 -9.13 2.71 30.27
C PRO A 267 -9.58 4.19 30.32
N PRO A 268 -8.71 5.13 29.92
CA PRO A 268 -9.06 6.55 29.94
C PRO A 268 -10.16 6.86 28.92
N ALA A 269 -11.28 7.41 29.38
CA ALA A 269 -12.36 7.86 28.53
C ALA A 269 -12.09 9.28 28.01
N CYS A 270 -12.42 9.49 26.73
CA CYS A 270 -12.56 10.82 26.15
C CYS A 270 -13.93 11.37 26.53
N SER A 271 -13.96 12.37 27.40
CA SER A 271 -15.21 12.99 27.88
C SER A 271 -15.70 14.14 26.98
N SER A 272 -14.78 14.75 26.23
CA SER A 272 -15.09 15.76 25.21
C SER A 272 -13.95 15.81 24.18
N ALA A 273 -14.27 15.99 22.90
CA ALA A 273 -13.33 16.32 21.84
C ALA A 273 -13.79 17.55 21.04
N ASP A 274 -12.85 18.37 20.59
CA ASP A 274 -13.10 19.54 19.74
C ASP A 274 -11.97 19.72 18.72
N TRP A 275 -12.23 20.39 17.60
CA TRP A 275 -11.22 20.67 16.56
C TRP A 275 -10.98 22.17 16.41
N GLY A 276 -9.79 22.58 15.95
CA GLY A 276 -9.45 24.00 15.83
C GLY A 276 -8.03 24.28 15.34
N GLN A 277 -7.57 25.51 15.59
CA GLN A 277 -6.18 25.95 15.33
C GLN A 277 -5.41 26.13 16.64
N ASN A 278 -4.07 26.04 16.58
CA ASN A 278 -3.19 26.27 17.73
C ASN A 278 -2.15 27.37 17.41
N GLY A 279 -2.59 28.64 17.43
CA GLY A 279 -1.80 29.81 17.08
C GLY A 279 -1.22 30.57 18.29
N GLY A 280 -0.82 29.87 19.35
CA GLY A 280 -0.48 30.46 20.66
C GLY A 280 -1.58 30.31 21.73
N GLY A 281 -2.66 29.61 21.35
CA GLY A 281 -3.80 29.17 22.16
C GLY A 281 -4.72 28.36 21.26
N PHE A 282 -5.50 27.43 21.83
CA PHE A 282 -6.46 26.63 21.06
C PHE A 282 -7.70 27.46 20.76
N SER A 283 -8.01 27.60 19.48
CA SER A 283 -9.23 28.25 18.99
C SER A 283 -10.13 27.20 18.35
N SER A 284 -11.20 26.84 19.07
CA SER A 284 -12.23 25.89 18.60
C SER A 284 -12.91 26.38 17.31
N GLY A 285 -13.12 25.44 16.38
CA GLY A 285 -13.87 25.65 15.14
C GLY A 285 -13.17 26.52 14.09
N GLU A 286 -11.90 26.88 14.28
CA GLU A 286 -11.14 27.67 13.32
C GLU A 286 -10.53 26.80 12.22
N TYR A 287 -10.81 27.15 10.96
CA TYR A 287 -10.22 26.51 9.79
C TYR A 287 -8.78 27.00 9.55
N PRO A 288 -7.96 26.25 8.80
CA PRO A 288 -6.64 26.72 8.38
C PRO A 288 -6.74 28.00 7.55
N THR A 289 -5.72 28.86 7.66
CA THR A 289 -5.59 30.05 6.79
C THR A 289 -4.77 29.72 5.55
N SER A 290 -5.23 30.19 4.39
CA SER A 290 -4.44 30.21 3.16
C SER A 290 -3.73 31.56 3.02
N PRO A 291 -2.46 31.60 2.55
CA PRO A 291 -1.69 32.84 2.40
C PRO A 291 -2.40 33.93 1.59
N ASP A 292 -3.04 33.56 0.48
CA ASP A 292 -3.60 34.52 -0.48
C ASP A 292 -5.10 34.81 -0.30
N THR A 293 -5.84 33.95 0.42
CA THR A 293 -7.31 34.03 0.54
C THR A 293 -7.81 34.21 1.97
N GLY A 294 -6.91 34.13 2.97
CA GLY A 294 -7.24 34.23 4.38
C GLY A 294 -7.85 32.95 4.94
N LEU A 295 -8.77 33.09 5.90
CA LEU A 295 -9.42 31.97 6.58
C LEU A 295 -10.30 31.15 5.60
N GLN A 296 -10.11 29.83 5.61
CA GLN A 296 -10.95 28.90 4.85
C GLN A 296 -12.32 28.70 5.51
N THR A 297 -13.23 28.02 4.81
CA THR A 297 -14.56 27.64 5.34
C THR A 297 -14.79 26.12 5.38
N ALA A 298 -13.84 25.36 4.85
CA ALA A 298 -13.81 23.91 4.82
C ALA A 298 -12.35 23.45 4.74
N VAL A 299 -12.04 22.25 5.22
CA VAL A 299 -10.73 21.60 5.02
C VAL A 299 -10.76 20.73 3.76
N LYS A 300 -9.59 20.49 3.16
CA LYS A 300 -9.39 19.46 2.13
C LYS A 300 -8.45 18.37 2.65
N SER A 301 -8.33 17.28 1.90
CA SER A 301 -7.37 16.23 2.20
C SER A 301 -5.94 16.78 2.28
N GLY A 302 -5.23 16.42 3.34
CA GLY A 302 -3.87 16.89 3.61
C GLY A 302 -3.78 18.22 4.34
N ASP A 303 -4.90 18.90 4.60
CA ASP A 303 -4.89 20.01 5.55
C ASP A 303 -4.66 19.50 6.98
N GLU A 304 -4.09 20.35 7.81
CA GLU A 304 -3.79 20.05 9.21
C GLU A 304 -4.65 20.91 10.14
N VAL A 305 -5.20 20.27 11.18
CA VAL A 305 -5.92 20.92 12.28
C VAL A 305 -5.36 20.42 13.62
N TYR A 306 -5.78 21.01 14.72
CA TYR A 306 -5.51 20.51 16.07
C TYR A 306 -6.80 19.99 16.68
N VAL A 307 -6.70 19.03 17.59
CA VAL A 307 -7.82 18.48 18.33
C VAL A 307 -7.59 18.70 19.82
N GLN A 308 -8.55 19.30 20.51
CA GLN A 308 -8.57 19.40 21.96
C GLN A 308 -9.39 18.24 22.53
N VAL A 309 -8.85 17.52 23.51
CA VAL A 309 -9.50 16.37 24.13
C VAL A 309 -9.45 16.49 25.65
N THR A 310 -10.54 16.15 26.34
CA THR A 310 -10.58 16.08 27.80
C THR A 310 -10.66 14.63 28.25
N LEU A 311 -9.66 14.20 29.00
CA LEU A 311 -9.55 12.85 29.54
C LEU A 311 -10.02 12.80 30.99
N ASP A 312 -10.76 11.75 31.36
CA ASP A 312 -11.19 11.50 32.73
C ASP A 312 -10.05 11.04 33.67
N SER A 313 -9.03 10.41 33.09
CA SER A 313 -7.89 9.81 33.75
C SER A 313 -6.65 9.89 32.85
N SER A 314 -5.48 9.51 33.36
CA SER A 314 -4.25 9.60 32.58
C SER A 314 -4.22 8.62 31.41
N ALA A 315 -3.65 9.03 30.28
CA ALA A 315 -3.43 8.21 29.09
C ALA A 315 -1.95 8.24 28.67
N THR A 316 -1.51 7.25 27.90
CA THR A 316 -0.18 7.24 27.27
C THR A 316 -0.25 7.44 25.75
N ARG A 317 -1.46 7.37 25.20
CA ARG A 317 -1.72 7.55 23.77
C ARG A 317 -3.14 8.08 23.59
N ILE A 318 -3.26 9.07 22.72
CA ILE A 318 -4.53 9.50 22.15
C ILE A 318 -4.49 9.15 20.66
N THR A 319 -5.58 8.59 20.16
CA THR A 319 -5.74 8.18 18.77
C THR A 319 -6.91 8.92 18.16
N VAL A 320 -6.67 9.57 17.03
CA VAL A 320 -7.74 9.99 16.11
C VAL A 320 -7.97 8.82 15.16
N ALA A 321 -9.17 8.24 15.22
CA ALA A 321 -9.52 7.06 14.44
C ALA A 321 -9.56 7.37 12.94
N SER A 322 -9.28 6.35 12.13
CA SER A 322 -9.47 6.39 10.69
C SER A 322 -10.92 6.61 10.30
N GLY A 323 -11.14 7.32 9.19
CA GLY A 323 -12.46 7.66 8.68
C GLY A 323 -13.01 8.99 9.20
N GLY A 324 -14.25 9.32 8.81
CA GLY A 324 -14.85 10.63 9.06
C GLY A 324 -14.00 11.75 8.44
N ALA A 325 -13.54 12.69 9.28
CA ALA A 325 -12.61 13.74 8.90
C ALA A 325 -11.13 13.31 8.90
N GLY A 326 -10.80 12.18 9.53
CA GLY A 326 -9.47 11.61 9.59
C GLY A 326 -9.02 10.95 8.28
N THR A 327 -7.75 10.55 8.23
CA THR A 327 -7.17 9.84 7.08
C THR A 327 -7.65 8.38 7.01
N GLY A 328 -7.19 7.63 6.01
CA GLY A 328 -7.48 6.20 5.87
C GLY A 328 -6.80 5.29 6.90
N SER A 329 -6.08 5.86 7.87
CA SER A 329 -5.38 5.14 8.94
C SER A 329 -5.48 5.91 10.25
N ASP A 330 -5.46 5.19 11.37
CA ASP A 330 -5.46 5.83 12.70
C ASP A 330 -4.22 6.73 12.85
N GLN A 331 -4.40 7.90 13.46
CA GLN A 331 -3.33 8.84 13.79
C GLN A 331 -3.06 8.78 15.29
N HIS A 332 -1.86 8.38 15.68
CA HIS A 332 -1.47 8.15 17.08
C HIS A 332 -0.61 9.28 17.62
N PHE A 333 -0.95 9.74 18.82
CA PHE A 333 -0.24 10.79 19.57
C PHE A 333 0.23 10.21 20.90
N ASP A 334 1.46 9.72 20.93
CA ASP A 334 2.06 9.04 22.09
C ASP A 334 2.74 10.06 23.01
N ASP A 335 2.24 10.21 24.23
CA ASP A 335 2.81 11.06 25.29
C ASP A 335 2.21 10.70 26.66
N THR A 336 2.73 11.25 27.75
CA THR A 336 2.13 11.12 29.09
C THR A 336 1.09 12.21 29.31
N TYR A 337 -0.19 11.87 29.10
CA TYR A 337 -1.31 12.77 29.35
C TYR A 337 -1.86 12.54 30.75
N ALA A 338 -1.89 13.58 31.59
CA ALA A 338 -2.62 13.55 32.86
C ALA A 338 -4.15 13.60 32.61
N ALA A 339 -4.96 13.40 33.66
CA ALA A 339 -6.39 13.73 33.56
C ALA A 339 -6.57 15.23 33.24
N GLY A 340 -7.58 15.58 32.45
CA GLY A 340 -7.88 16.96 32.05
C GLY A 340 -7.76 17.20 30.54
N THR A 341 -7.70 18.47 30.15
CA THR A 341 -7.77 18.93 28.75
C THR A 341 -6.39 19.05 28.12
N HIS A 342 -6.23 18.45 26.94
CA HIS A 342 -5.00 18.43 26.16
C HIS A 342 -5.28 18.84 24.72
N VAL A 343 -4.29 19.44 24.05
CA VAL A 343 -4.36 19.74 22.62
C VAL A 343 -3.36 18.84 21.91
N ILE A 344 -3.86 18.01 21.00
CA ILE A 344 -3.06 17.13 20.16
C ILE A 344 -3.04 17.67 18.73
N GLY A 345 -1.95 17.41 18.02
CA GLY A 345 -1.83 17.74 16.61
C GLY A 345 -0.39 18.05 16.20
N PRO A 346 -0.17 18.33 14.90
CA PRO A 346 -1.20 18.43 13.86
C PRO A 346 -1.89 17.08 13.55
N VAL A 347 -3.21 17.13 13.35
CA VAL A 347 -4.05 16.04 12.84
C VAL A 347 -4.29 16.30 11.36
N THR A 348 -3.92 15.34 10.52
CA THR A 348 -4.12 15.44 9.06
C THR A 348 -5.55 15.08 8.69
N CYS A 349 -6.17 15.90 7.85
CA CYS A 349 -7.51 15.71 7.31
C CYS A 349 -7.50 14.72 6.13
N GLY A 350 -8.50 13.84 6.06
CA GLY A 350 -8.66 12.86 4.98
C GLY A 350 -9.41 13.38 3.75
N SER A 351 -9.83 12.43 2.90
CA SER A 351 -10.54 12.69 1.64
C SER A 351 -12.06 12.71 1.76
N GLY A 352 -12.60 12.80 2.99
CA GLY A 352 -14.03 12.95 3.24
C GLY A 352 -14.64 14.18 2.55
N THR A 353 -15.97 14.19 2.41
CA THR A 353 -16.72 15.32 1.81
C THR A 353 -17.92 15.68 2.66
N GLY A 354 -18.32 16.96 2.64
CA GLY A 354 -19.44 17.46 3.44
C GLY A 354 -19.10 17.57 4.93
N SER A 355 -20.13 17.46 5.78
CA SER A 355 -19.99 17.54 7.23
C SER A 355 -19.46 16.22 7.80
N GLN A 356 -18.28 16.25 8.42
CA GLN A 356 -17.60 15.08 9.01
C GLN A 356 -17.21 15.35 10.46
N VAL A 357 -16.75 14.34 11.19
CA VAL A 357 -16.23 14.45 12.58
C VAL A 357 -14.92 13.69 12.72
N PHE A 358 -14.09 14.07 13.69
CA PHE A 358 -12.98 13.23 14.15
C PHE A 358 -13.45 12.42 15.35
N THR A 359 -13.27 11.10 15.30
CA THR A 359 -13.49 10.22 16.46
C THR A 359 -12.18 10.06 17.22
N VAL A 360 -12.18 10.39 18.51
CA VAL A 360 -10.99 10.42 19.36
C VAL A 360 -11.15 9.41 20.49
N LYS A 361 -10.13 8.57 20.69
CA LYS A 361 -10.08 7.54 21.74
C LYS A 361 -8.72 7.56 22.42
N ALA A 362 -8.65 7.26 23.71
CA ALA A 362 -7.40 7.22 24.46
C ALA A 362 -7.17 5.84 25.08
N ASN A 363 -5.90 5.47 25.25
CA ASN A 363 -5.53 4.28 26.00
C ASN A 363 -4.27 4.48 26.83
N ARG A 364 -3.99 3.49 27.67
CA ARG A 364 -2.70 3.32 28.36
C ARG A 364 -1.89 2.25 27.66
N ASP A 365 -0.58 2.26 27.87
CA ASP A 365 0.33 1.35 27.19
C ASP A 365 -0.06 -0.11 27.50
N GLY A 366 -0.24 -0.90 26.44
CA GLY A 366 -0.74 -2.28 26.53
C GLY A 366 -2.18 -2.46 27.01
N GLY A 367 -2.94 -1.38 27.24
CA GLY A 367 -4.34 -1.40 27.69
C GLY A 367 -5.36 -1.16 26.58
N SER A 368 -6.64 -1.38 26.91
CA SER A 368 -7.79 -1.11 26.04
C SER A 368 -8.00 0.37 25.80
N TYR A 369 -8.70 0.72 24.71
CA TYR A 369 -9.23 2.06 24.54
C TYR A 369 -10.43 2.28 25.47
N GLY A 370 -10.49 3.44 26.11
CA GLY A 370 -11.71 3.88 26.79
C GLY A 370 -12.78 4.35 25.81
N THR A 371 -13.86 4.91 26.35
CA THR A 371 -14.93 5.48 25.53
C THR A 371 -14.39 6.58 24.62
N SER A 372 -14.75 6.51 23.34
CA SER A 372 -14.42 7.53 22.36
C SER A 372 -15.41 8.69 22.40
N ASP A 373 -14.97 9.84 21.92
CA ASP A 373 -15.87 10.98 21.65
C ASP A 373 -15.65 11.50 20.21
N ASP A 374 -16.69 12.10 19.66
CA ASP A 374 -16.66 12.73 18.35
C ASP A 374 -16.55 14.25 18.50
N THR A 375 -15.67 14.87 17.72
CA THR A 375 -15.64 16.34 17.65
C THR A 375 -16.94 16.91 17.07
N PRO A 376 -17.24 18.21 17.25
CA PRO A 376 -18.22 18.90 16.42
C PRO A 376 -17.93 18.74 14.94
N SER A 377 -18.95 18.94 14.10
CA SER A 377 -18.81 18.78 12.66
C SER A 377 -17.77 19.74 12.06
N ILE A 378 -16.89 19.20 11.22
CA ILE A 378 -15.97 19.95 10.35
C ILE A 378 -16.43 19.79 8.90
N SER A 379 -16.48 20.90 8.15
CA SER A 379 -16.81 20.89 6.73
C SER A 379 -15.60 20.48 5.92
N MET A 380 -15.78 19.50 5.03
CA MET A 380 -14.76 19.04 4.09
C MET A 380 -15.16 19.29 2.65
N ASP A 381 -14.32 19.99 1.88
CA ASP A 381 -14.51 20.26 0.47
C ASP A 381 -13.26 19.86 -0.32
N GLN A 382 -13.41 18.88 -1.22
CA GLN A 382 -12.32 18.35 -2.04
C GLN A 382 -12.28 18.98 -3.44
N ALA A 383 -13.26 19.83 -3.80
CA ALA A 383 -13.35 20.39 -5.12
C ALA A 383 -12.18 21.34 -5.42
N SER A 384 -11.78 21.37 -6.69
CA SER A 384 -10.77 22.27 -7.23
C SER A 384 -11.37 23.13 -8.34
N HIS A 385 -10.68 24.19 -8.70
CA HIS A 385 -10.96 24.86 -9.96
C HIS A 385 -10.59 23.92 -11.11
N SER A 386 -11.32 24.01 -12.22
CA SER A 386 -10.93 23.41 -13.50
C SER A 386 -11.02 24.44 -14.61
N TYR A 387 -10.32 24.20 -15.71
CA TYR A 387 -10.08 25.17 -16.77
C TYR A 387 -10.51 24.62 -18.12
N THR A 388 -11.02 25.48 -19.00
CA THR A 388 -11.03 25.20 -20.44
C THR A 388 -9.63 25.38 -21.03
N SER A 389 -9.40 24.83 -22.23
CA SER A 389 -8.27 25.28 -23.04
C SER A 389 -8.43 26.76 -23.43
N LEU A 390 -7.31 27.47 -23.59
CA LEU A 390 -7.33 28.81 -24.18
C LEU A 390 -7.98 28.74 -25.57
N HIS A 391 -8.98 29.59 -25.80
CA HIS A 391 -9.72 29.65 -27.06
C HIS A 391 -10.12 31.09 -27.39
N ASN A 392 -10.80 31.27 -28.54
CA ASN A 392 -11.22 32.58 -29.05
C ASN A 392 -10.09 33.62 -29.07
N LEU A 393 -8.89 33.20 -29.47
CA LEU A 393 -7.76 34.12 -29.60
C LEU A 393 -8.02 35.12 -30.72
N VAL A 394 -8.07 36.40 -30.36
CA VAL A 394 -8.21 37.52 -31.29
C VAL A 394 -7.01 38.44 -31.12
N PHE A 395 -6.18 38.54 -32.16
CA PHE A 395 -5.02 39.41 -32.16
C PHE A 395 -5.42 40.84 -32.53
N SER A 396 -4.63 41.82 -32.09
CA SER A 396 -4.73 43.21 -32.50
C SER A 396 -3.34 43.66 -32.95
N PRO A 397 -3.10 43.77 -34.28
CA PRO A 397 -4.07 43.69 -35.38
C PRO A 397 -4.75 42.32 -35.63
N ALA A 398 -5.99 42.33 -36.13
CA ALA A 398 -6.86 41.14 -36.29
C ALA A 398 -6.34 40.10 -37.29
N ASP A 399 -5.58 40.54 -38.30
CA ASP A 399 -5.06 39.63 -39.33
C ASP A 399 -3.74 38.96 -38.92
N ASN A 400 -3.30 39.12 -37.66
CA ASN A 400 -2.12 38.48 -37.10
C ASN A 400 -2.49 37.22 -36.33
N PHE A 401 -1.53 36.32 -36.14
CA PHE A 401 -1.64 35.15 -35.27
C PHE A 401 -0.47 35.02 -34.27
N ALA A 402 0.36 36.06 -34.16
CA ALA A 402 1.42 36.19 -33.18
C ALA A 402 1.61 37.66 -32.77
N LEU A 403 2.06 37.91 -31.54
CA LEU A 403 2.33 39.27 -31.04
C LEU A 403 3.74 39.75 -31.36
N LYS A 404 3.87 41.05 -31.66
CA LYS A 404 5.14 41.81 -31.66
C LYS A 404 5.05 43.00 -30.70
N ALA A 405 6.12 43.78 -30.60
CA ALA A 405 6.14 45.00 -29.81
C ALA A 405 4.99 45.95 -30.17
N GLY A 406 4.18 46.30 -29.17
CA GLY A 406 3.00 47.17 -29.31
C GLY A 406 1.68 46.43 -29.59
N ASP A 407 1.72 45.14 -29.92
CA ASP A 407 0.52 44.33 -30.16
C ASP A 407 -0.06 43.78 -28.85
N SER A 408 -1.34 43.45 -28.91
CA SER A 408 -2.03 42.68 -27.87
C SER A 408 -2.96 41.65 -28.52
N CYS A 409 -3.39 40.66 -27.74
CA CYS A 409 -4.49 39.78 -28.11
C CYS A 409 -5.44 39.59 -26.94
N THR A 410 -6.67 39.19 -27.23
CA THR A 410 -7.60 38.68 -26.24
C THR A 410 -7.75 37.18 -26.40
N GLY A 411 -8.03 36.47 -25.30
CA GLY A 411 -8.39 35.06 -25.36
C GLY A 411 -9.13 34.64 -24.10
N ASP A 412 -9.90 33.57 -24.23
CA ASP A 412 -10.87 33.13 -23.23
C ASP A 412 -10.36 31.89 -22.48
N VAL A 413 -10.48 31.93 -21.15
CA VAL A 413 -10.28 30.79 -20.25
C VAL A 413 -11.40 30.79 -19.21
N GLU A 414 -12.28 29.80 -19.28
CA GLU A 414 -13.32 29.61 -18.28
C GLU A 414 -12.75 28.87 -17.07
N ILE A 415 -13.14 29.29 -15.85
CA ILE A 415 -12.79 28.63 -14.60
C ILE A 415 -14.07 28.12 -13.94
N THR A 416 -14.22 26.79 -13.84
CA THR A 416 -15.35 26.21 -13.10
C THR A 416 -15.10 26.27 -11.59
N ASN A 417 -16.17 26.26 -10.79
CA ASN A 417 -16.13 26.41 -9.33
C ASN A 417 -15.50 27.73 -8.85
N TRP A 418 -15.52 28.77 -9.68
CA TRP A 418 -15.06 30.10 -9.33
C TRP A 418 -16.09 30.87 -8.49
N SER A 419 -15.64 31.46 -7.39
CA SER A 419 -16.43 32.33 -6.52
C SER A 419 -15.89 33.76 -6.56
N ALA A 420 -16.57 34.64 -7.31
CA ALA A 420 -16.15 36.04 -7.49
C ALA A 420 -16.00 36.78 -6.14
N GLY A 421 -14.90 37.53 -6.01
CA GLY A 421 -14.57 38.30 -4.80
C GLY A 421 -14.08 37.47 -3.61
N ASN A 422 -14.04 36.14 -3.73
CA ASN A 422 -13.56 35.23 -2.70
C ASN A 422 -12.29 34.51 -3.14
N ASP A 423 -12.33 33.87 -4.30
CA ASP A 423 -11.20 33.11 -4.83
C ASP A 423 -10.06 34.02 -5.31
N HIS A 424 -8.84 33.49 -5.30
CA HIS A 424 -7.65 34.20 -5.76
C HIS A 424 -7.19 33.67 -7.11
N ILE A 425 -6.66 34.56 -7.95
CA ILE A 425 -6.15 34.26 -9.29
C ILE A 425 -4.87 35.05 -9.53
N SER A 426 -3.94 34.44 -10.25
CA SER A 426 -2.68 35.06 -10.63
C SER A 426 -2.21 34.51 -11.96
N TYR A 427 -1.48 35.34 -12.71
CA TYR A 427 -0.86 34.96 -13.97
C TYR A 427 0.63 35.23 -13.89
N THR A 428 1.45 34.29 -14.37
CA THR A 428 2.89 34.45 -14.51
C THR A 428 3.29 34.25 -15.96
N SER A 429 4.05 35.21 -16.51
CA SER A 429 4.64 35.14 -17.84
C SER A 429 5.88 36.05 -17.90
N SER A 430 6.87 35.67 -18.69
CA SER A 430 8.03 36.52 -19.02
C SER A 430 7.91 37.20 -20.39
N GLU A 431 6.94 36.80 -21.20
CA GLU A 431 6.83 37.21 -22.62
C GLU A 431 5.59 38.08 -22.90
N VAL A 432 4.56 37.98 -22.06
CA VAL A 432 3.37 38.84 -22.13
C VAL A 432 3.01 39.37 -20.75
N THR A 433 2.30 40.49 -20.72
CA THR A 433 1.59 40.98 -19.53
C THR A 433 0.11 40.64 -19.66
N VAL A 434 -0.53 40.30 -18.54
CA VAL A 434 -1.97 39.99 -18.49
C VAL A 434 -2.68 41.13 -17.77
N THR A 435 -3.68 41.71 -18.42
CA THR A 435 -4.47 42.82 -17.85
C THR A 435 -5.28 42.33 -16.65
N ASP A 436 -5.26 43.11 -15.57
CA ASP A 436 -5.91 42.80 -14.29
C ASP A 436 -5.60 41.37 -13.81
N SER A 437 -4.32 41.02 -13.76
CA SER A 437 -3.86 39.65 -13.46
C SER A 437 -4.28 39.11 -12.09
N GLY A 438 -4.74 39.98 -11.17
CA GLY A 438 -5.29 39.60 -9.86
C GLY A 438 -6.81 39.43 -9.80
N ALA A 439 -7.53 39.66 -10.91
CA ALA A 439 -8.99 39.54 -10.97
C ALA A 439 -9.40 38.56 -12.06
N TYR A 440 -10.45 37.76 -11.82
CA TYR A 440 -10.97 36.85 -12.84
C TYR A 440 -11.88 37.59 -13.82
N ALA A 441 -11.63 37.34 -15.10
CA ALA A 441 -12.53 37.59 -16.21
C ALA A 441 -12.29 36.44 -17.20
N GLU A 442 -13.35 35.95 -17.84
CA GLU A 442 -13.26 34.88 -18.84
C GLU A 442 -12.33 35.29 -19.98
N THR A 443 -12.58 36.47 -20.55
CA THR A 443 -11.71 37.10 -21.54
C THR A 443 -10.60 37.89 -20.85
N LYS A 444 -9.35 37.61 -21.24
CA LYS A 444 -8.17 38.36 -20.81
C LYS A 444 -7.44 38.99 -21.99
N THR A 445 -6.88 40.18 -21.77
CA THR A 445 -5.98 40.84 -22.72
C THR A 445 -4.53 40.55 -22.35
N TYR A 446 -3.81 39.99 -23.31
CA TYR A 446 -2.38 39.69 -23.26
C TYR A 446 -1.64 40.72 -24.12
N THR A 447 -0.75 41.49 -23.52
CA THR A 447 0.05 42.50 -24.24
C THR A 447 1.49 42.03 -24.32
N PHE A 448 2.12 42.18 -25.50
CA PHE A 448 3.52 41.82 -25.67
C PHE A 448 4.41 42.49 -24.60
N LEU A 449 5.32 41.71 -24.01
CA LEU A 449 6.32 42.21 -23.07
C LEU A 449 7.73 42.02 -23.62
N SER A 450 8.08 40.79 -24.01
CA SER A 450 9.43 40.46 -24.47
C SER A 450 9.45 39.18 -25.33
N GLY A 451 10.64 38.84 -25.85
CA GLY A 451 10.86 37.66 -26.67
C GLY A 451 11.03 37.97 -28.15
N LEU A 452 11.71 37.08 -28.86
CA LEU A 452 11.92 37.19 -30.31
C LEU A 452 10.89 36.36 -31.07
N TYR A 453 10.73 35.08 -30.70
CA TYR A 453 9.84 34.17 -31.40
C TYR A 453 9.40 33.01 -30.49
N ARG A 454 8.11 32.66 -30.54
CA ARG A 454 7.52 31.48 -29.91
C ARG A 454 6.24 31.06 -30.63
N ASP A 455 6.26 29.87 -31.20
CA ASP A 455 5.12 29.22 -31.86
C ASP A 455 4.67 27.92 -31.17
N SER A 456 5.42 27.49 -30.16
CA SER A 456 5.27 26.22 -29.47
C SER A 456 5.69 26.32 -27.99
N GLY A 457 5.30 25.33 -27.19
CA GLY A 457 5.46 25.37 -25.73
C GLY A 457 4.45 26.32 -25.06
N THR A 458 4.57 26.52 -23.76
CA THR A 458 3.72 27.46 -22.99
C THR A 458 4.52 28.65 -22.51
N ASN A 459 3.89 29.81 -22.42
CA ASN A 459 4.53 31.04 -21.91
C ASN A 459 3.63 31.85 -20.97
N VAL A 460 2.42 31.37 -20.69
CA VAL A 460 1.55 31.91 -19.64
C VAL A 460 1.12 30.76 -18.75
N THR A 461 1.28 30.96 -17.44
CA THR A 461 0.71 30.08 -16.42
C THR A 461 -0.33 30.84 -15.62
N LEU A 462 -1.54 30.31 -15.60
CA LEU A 462 -2.64 30.75 -14.77
C LEU A 462 -2.68 29.87 -13.51
N THR A 463 -2.66 30.50 -12.34
CA THR A 463 -2.82 29.82 -11.05
C THR A 463 -4.00 30.42 -10.31
N SER A 464 -4.95 29.57 -9.91
CA SER A 464 -6.08 29.94 -9.07
C SER A 464 -6.05 29.18 -7.75
N ARG A 465 -6.65 29.79 -6.72
CA ARG A 465 -6.79 29.21 -5.39
C ARG A 465 -8.21 29.44 -4.89
N ARG A 466 -8.90 28.36 -4.54
CA ARG A 466 -10.24 28.41 -3.93
C ARG A 466 -10.14 28.91 -2.50
N LYS A 467 -10.93 29.92 -2.13
CA LYS A 467 -10.99 30.41 -0.74
C LYS A 467 -11.66 29.41 0.19
N ALA A 468 -12.66 28.68 -0.31
CA ALA A 468 -13.43 27.74 0.48
C ALA A 468 -12.55 26.71 1.21
N ASN A 469 -11.52 26.19 0.55
CA ASN A 469 -10.66 25.11 1.05
C ASN A 469 -9.15 25.32 0.78
N GLY A 470 -8.75 26.51 0.33
CA GLY A 470 -7.35 26.81 -0.01
C GLY A 470 -6.74 25.98 -1.15
N LYS A 471 -7.53 25.18 -1.90
CA LYS A 471 -7.01 24.29 -2.95
C LYS A 471 -6.51 25.10 -4.14
N GLN A 472 -5.25 24.90 -4.49
CA GLN A 472 -4.59 25.53 -5.63
C GLN A 472 -4.72 24.66 -6.88
N SER A 473 -4.87 25.28 -8.04
CA SER A 473 -4.88 24.62 -9.34
C SER A 473 -4.22 25.53 -10.36
N SER A 474 -3.66 24.97 -11.43
CA SER A 474 -2.99 25.76 -12.46
C SER A 474 -3.17 25.18 -13.85
N THR A 475 -3.15 26.03 -14.85
CA THR A 475 -3.10 25.66 -16.27
C THR A 475 -2.08 26.54 -16.99
N SER A 476 -1.47 26.02 -18.06
CA SER A 476 -0.49 26.75 -18.86
C SER A 476 -0.85 26.66 -20.34
N TYR A 477 -0.64 27.75 -21.06
CA TYR A 477 -0.98 27.86 -22.48
C TYR A 477 -0.01 28.79 -23.22
N LEU A 478 -0.18 28.82 -24.54
CA LEU A 478 0.67 29.56 -25.46
C LEU A 478 -0.03 30.84 -25.94
N ILE A 479 0.66 31.96 -25.83
CA ILE A 479 0.43 33.16 -26.63
C ILE A 479 1.60 33.28 -27.61
N LYS A 480 1.34 33.16 -28.91
CA LYS A 480 2.40 33.18 -29.92
C LYS A 480 3.10 34.53 -29.98
N ILE A 481 4.43 34.52 -30.09
CA ILE A 481 5.28 35.70 -30.19
C ILE A 481 6.05 35.65 -31.51
N CYS A 482 6.13 36.77 -32.22
CA CYS A 482 7.00 36.96 -33.37
C CYS A 482 7.37 38.44 -33.49
N ASN A 483 8.52 38.83 -32.92
CA ASN A 483 8.96 40.22 -32.84
C ASN A 483 10.25 40.47 -33.65
N ALA A 484 10.50 39.68 -34.69
CA ALA A 484 11.65 39.81 -35.56
C ALA A 484 11.30 39.43 -37.00
N SER A 485 12.15 39.85 -37.93
CA SER A 485 12.13 39.39 -39.32
C SER A 485 12.53 37.92 -39.39
N ALA A 486 11.91 37.18 -40.31
CA ALA A 486 12.26 35.80 -40.58
C ALA A 486 13.57 35.68 -41.36
N THR A 487 14.24 34.54 -41.20
CA THR A 487 15.33 34.09 -42.07
C THR A 487 14.80 32.98 -42.97
N ILE A 488 15.14 33.04 -44.26
CA ILE A 488 14.67 32.07 -45.26
C ILE A 488 15.86 31.28 -45.80
N ASN A 489 15.75 29.95 -45.78
CA ASN A 489 16.65 29.03 -46.46
C ASN A 489 15.98 28.51 -47.72
N MET A 490 16.59 28.78 -48.86
CA MET A 490 16.14 28.27 -50.15
C MET A 490 16.79 26.92 -50.42
N ASN A 491 15.98 25.91 -50.65
CA ASN A 491 16.38 24.52 -50.90
C ASN A 491 15.74 24.03 -52.20
N GLY A 492 16.41 23.11 -52.89
CA GLY A 492 15.84 22.47 -54.07
C GLY A 492 16.01 23.29 -55.34
N ALA A 493 17.03 22.93 -56.11
CA ALA A 493 17.04 22.75 -57.56
C ALA A 493 18.43 22.12 -57.86
N GLU A 494 18.57 21.40 -58.96
CA GLU A 494 19.90 20.98 -59.41
C GLU A 494 20.76 22.24 -59.62
N SER A 495 22.07 22.21 -59.31
CA SER A 495 22.97 23.35 -59.55
C SER A 495 23.01 23.77 -61.03
N ARG A 496 22.59 22.85 -61.91
CA ARG A 496 22.40 23.02 -63.34
C ARG A 496 21.00 22.58 -63.74
N LEU A 497 20.20 23.50 -64.26
CA LEU A 497 18.83 23.25 -64.71
C LEU A 497 18.84 23.03 -66.22
N ARG A 498 18.34 21.89 -66.71
CA ARG A 498 18.37 21.48 -68.13
C ARG A 498 16.97 21.21 -68.68
N SER A 499 16.80 21.30 -69.99
CA SER A 499 15.59 20.81 -70.69
C SER A 499 15.59 19.27 -70.80
N ARG A 500 14.43 18.68 -71.13
CA ARG A 500 14.19 17.23 -71.04
C ARG A 500 14.90 16.42 -72.15
N ALA A 501 15.25 15.17 -71.84
CA ALA A 501 15.92 14.22 -72.77
C ALA A 501 15.21 13.92 -74.11
N THR A 502 13.90 14.09 -74.21
CA THR A 502 13.13 13.83 -75.44
C THR A 502 12.73 15.10 -76.18
N GLY A 503 13.22 16.24 -75.69
CA GLY A 503 12.62 17.52 -75.93
C GLY A 503 11.43 17.86 -75.06
N GLY A 504 11.14 19.15 -75.03
CA GLY A 504 10.17 19.83 -74.19
C GLY A 504 10.73 20.34 -72.86
N ASP A 505 9.86 21.09 -72.19
CA ASP A 505 10.15 21.78 -70.94
C ASP A 505 10.40 20.78 -69.78
N LYS A 506 11.27 21.16 -68.83
CA LYS A 506 11.49 20.41 -67.59
C LYS A 506 11.20 21.29 -66.37
N THR A 507 10.47 20.74 -65.41
CA THR A 507 10.09 21.45 -64.18
C THR A 507 10.87 20.92 -62.98
N TYR A 508 11.42 21.83 -62.19
CA TYR A 508 12.22 21.59 -60.99
C TYR A 508 11.49 22.12 -59.75
N SER A 509 11.56 21.40 -58.63
CA SER A 509 10.95 21.83 -57.37
C SER A 509 11.89 22.69 -56.54
N LEU A 510 11.36 23.80 -56.02
CA LEU A 510 12.01 24.73 -55.11
C LEU A 510 11.25 24.78 -53.79
N THR A 511 11.96 24.92 -52.67
CA THR A 511 11.39 24.95 -51.32
C THR A 511 12.05 26.06 -50.50
N ALA A 512 11.28 27.01 -50.01
CA ALA A 512 11.70 28.00 -49.04
C ALA A 512 11.33 27.52 -47.63
N VAL A 513 12.29 27.50 -46.72
CA VAL A 513 12.09 27.12 -45.32
C VAL A 513 12.43 28.31 -44.42
N SER A 514 11.44 28.78 -43.69
CA SER A 514 11.58 29.85 -42.71
C SER A 514 11.85 29.31 -41.31
N ASP A 515 12.61 30.07 -40.51
CA ASP A 515 12.71 29.85 -39.07
C ASP A 515 11.39 30.18 -38.32
N PHE A 516 10.55 31.06 -38.88
CA PHE A 516 9.28 31.52 -38.31
C PHE A 516 8.06 31.06 -39.13
N GLU A 517 6.90 30.94 -38.47
CA GLU A 517 5.62 30.79 -39.15
C GLU A 517 5.29 32.06 -39.95
N LEU A 518 5.01 31.88 -41.25
CA LEU A 518 4.70 32.96 -42.17
C LEU A 518 3.20 33.02 -42.45
N LYS A 519 2.70 34.26 -42.58
CA LYS A 519 1.37 34.58 -43.08
C LYS A 519 1.33 34.55 -44.60
N SER A 520 2.41 34.97 -45.24
CA SER A 520 2.59 34.91 -46.68
C SER A 520 4.06 34.91 -47.03
N TYR A 521 4.38 34.33 -48.18
CA TYR A 521 5.71 34.33 -48.74
C TYR A 521 5.64 34.61 -50.23
N THR A 522 6.39 35.61 -50.68
CA THR A 522 6.65 35.85 -52.09
C THR A 522 8.12 36.20 -52.27
N THR A 523 8.66 35.93 -53.45
CA THR A 523 9.96 36.44 -53.86
C THR A 523 9.91 36.71 -55.35
N THR A 524 10.71 37.67 -55.78
CA THR A 524 10.94 37.95 -57.20
C THR A 524 12.27 37.35 -57.63
N ARG A 525 12.42 37.14 -58.93
CA ARG A 525 13.73 36.83 -59.51
C ARG A 525 14.52 38.13 -59.60
N ASP A 526 15.83 38.07 -59.35
CA ASP A 526 16.74 39.16 -59.70
C ASP A 526 16.65 39.46 -61.21
N ALA A 527 16.80 40.73 -61.59
CA ALA A 527 16.66 41.26 -62.94
C ALA A 527 17.88 41.00 -63.84
N GLY A 528 18.38 39.76 -63.88
CA GLY A 528 19.37 39.32 -64.88
C GLY A 528 18.73 38.49 -66.01
N PRO A 529 19.41 38.40 -67.17
CA PRO A 529 19.20 39.14 -68.45
C PRO A 529 17.72 39.31 -68.89
N PRO A 530 17.36 39.88 -70.07
CA PRO A 530 15.99 40.32 -70.33
C PRO A 530 14.95 39.22 -70.10
N ALA A 531 13.84 39.61 -69.49
CA ALA A 531 12.75 38.76 -69.01
C ALA A 531 12.09 37.85 -70.08
N ASP A 532 12.47 38.01 -71.34
CA ASP A 532 11.84 37.34 -72.48
C ASP A 532 12.48 35.97 -72.82
N ASP A 533 13.65 35.61 -72.25
CA ASP A 533 14.40 34.38 -72.62
C ASP A 533 14.88 33.51 -71.42
N GLY A 534 14.28 33.62 -70.23
CA GLY A 534 14.74 32.92 -69.00
C GLY A 534 13.68 32.08 -68.31
N PRO A 535 14.07 31.13 -67.42
CA PRO A 535 13.19 30.11 -66.87
C PRO A 535 11.94 30.69 -66.22
N ALA A 536 10.80 30.07 -66.52
CA ALA A 536 9.51 30.44 -65.96
C ALA A 536 9.41 29.99 -64.49
N LEU A 537 9.11 30.94 -63.60
CA LEU A 537 8.85 30.66 -62.19
C LEU A 537 7.35 30.41 -61.98
N GLY A 538 7.02 29.36 -61.24
CA GLY A 538 5.66 29.12 -60.77
C GLY A 538 5.22 30.12 -59.69
N ALA A 539 4.02 29.89 -59.15
CA ALA A 539 3.56 30.60 -57.96
C ALA A 539 4.00 29.84 -56.70
N TRP A 540 4.40 30.58 -55.66
CA TRP A 540 4.63 29.98 -54.35
C TRP A 540 3.34 29.41 -53.77
N SER A 541 3.40 28.15 -53.35
CA SER A 541 2.33 27.45 -52.65
C SER A 541 2.73 27.12 -51.21
N GLY A 542 1.84 27.41 -50.27
CA GLY A 542 1.98 27.15 -48.85
C GLY A 542 0.67 27.52 -48.13
N SER A 543 0.44 26.97 -46.94
CA SER A 543 -0.80 27.20 -46.18
C SER A 543 -0.50 27.97 -44.90
N ALA A 544 -0.78 29.26 -44.85
CA ALA A 544 -0.59 30.03 -43.62
C ALA A 544 -1.44 29.43 -42.46
N PRO A 545 -0.89 29.31 -41.23
CA PRO A 545 0.51 29.52 -40.86
C PRO A 545 1.41 28.34 -41.27
N ASP A 546 2.46 28.58 -42.05
CA ASP A 546 3.48 27.57 -42.39
C ASP A 546 4.88 28.18 -42.36
N LYS A 547 5.87 27.33 -42.09
CA LYS A 547 7.29 27.65 -42.25
C LYS A 547 7.82 27.25 -43.62
N THR A 548 7.14 26.35 -44.33
CA THR A 548 7.59 25.80 -45.61
C THR A 548 6.70 26.29 -46.73
N TRP A 549 7.34 26.77 -47.80
CA TRP A 549 6.69 27.20 -49.02
C TRP A 549 7.39 26.52 -50.19
N THR A 550 6.62 26.10 -51.19
CA THR A 550 7.15 25.42 -52.37
C THR A 550 6.84 26.20 -53.63
N ASN A 551 7.70 26.08 -54.63
CA ASN A 551 7.50 26.65 -55.96
C ASN A 551 8.16 25.72 -56.99
N THR A 552 8.02 26.04 -58.27
CA THR A 552 8.67 25.34 -59.36
C THR A 552 9.40 26.30 -60.27
N ILE A 553 10.50 25.84 -60.86
CA ILE A 553 11.22 26.51 -61.94
C ILE A 553 11.09 25.64 -63.18
N THR A 554 10.60 26.19 -64.28
CA THR A 554 10.45 25.49 -65.56
C THR A 554 11.48 26.00 -66.55
N ILE A 555 12.25 25.07 -67.11
CA ILE A 555 13.23 25.32 -68.18
C ILE A 555 12.58 24.93 -69.50
N GLN A 556 12.38 25.91 -70.37
CA GLN A 556 11.86 25.71 -71.73
C GLN A 556 12.99 25.33 -72.69
N GLU A 557 12.65 24.82 -73.87
CA GLU A 557 13.66 24.48 -74.89
C GLU A 557 14.36 25.71 -75.45
N ASP A 558 13.59 26.75 -75.73
CA ASP A 558 14.01 28.01 -76.30
C ASP A 558 14.60 28.98 -75.29
N ASP A 559 14.46 28.70 -73.98
CA ASP A 559 15.18 29.43 -72.93
C ASP A 559 16.66 29.50 -73.30
N ARG A 560 17.23 30.70 -73.25
CA ARG A 560 18.65 30.91 -73.56
C ARG A 560 19.52 30.10 -72.60
N LYS A 561 20.49 29.36 -73.14
CA LYS A 561 21.36 28.49 -72.35
C LYS A 561 22.63 29.27 -71.98
N ASN A 562 22.98 29.30 -70.70
CA ASN A 562 23.98 30.24 -70.19
C ASN A 562 25.38 29.94 -70.77
N THR A 563 26.01 30.94 -71.37
CA THR A 563 27.35 30.87 -72.01
C THR A 563 28.51 31.12 -71.03
N GLY A 564 28.26 31.07 -69.71
CA GLY A 564 29.32 30.88 -68.71
C GLY A 564 29.41 31.86 -67.52
N ALA A 565 28.46 32.76 -67.28
CA ALA A 565 28.53 33.65 -66.09
C ALA A 565 27.18 34.10 -65.50
N GLU A 566 26.05 33.72 -66.08
CA GLU A 566 24.75 34.14 -65.58
C GLU A 566 24.31 33.18 -64.46
N THR A 567 24.25 33.69 -63.24
CA THR A 567 23.71 32.99 -62.07
C THR A 567 22.35 33.57 -61.74
N TYR A 568 21.36 32.72 -61.50
CA TYR A 568 20.07 33.15 -60.96
C TYR A 568 20.19 33.31 -59.45
N SER A 569 20.05 34.55 -58.96
CA SER A 569 19.89 34.93 -57.55
C SER A 569 18.43 35.28 -57.24
N TRP A 570 18.05 35.18 -55.98
CA TRP A 570 16.73 35.59 -55.50
C TRP A 570 16.77 37.00 -54.91
N GLU A 571 15.94 37.90 -55.43
CA GLU A 571 15.81 39.27 -54.94
C GLU A 571 14.37 39.62 -54.54
N GLY A 572 14.17 40.65 -53.72
CA GLY A 572 12.83 41.13 -53.38
C GLY A 572 11.99 40.11 -52.59
N VAL A 573 12.61 39.38 -51.66
CA VAL A 573 11.89 38.49 -50.75
C VAL A 573 10.96 39.30 -49.85
N ASP A 574 9.66 39.04 -49.98
CA ASP A 574 8.64 39.51 -49.06
C ASP A 574 8.04 38.32 -48.32
N ALA A 575 8.67 38.00 -47.18
CA ALA A 575 8.14 37.10 -46.18
C ALA A 575 7.47 37.92 -45.08
N VAL A 576 6.18 37.68 -44.88
CA VAL A 576 5.38 38.34 -43.85
C VAL A 576 5.19 37.34 -42.72
N THR A 577 5.75 37.64 -41.55
CA THR A 577 5.62 36.78 -40.37
C THR A 577 4.20 36.79 -39.80
N GLY A 578 3.91 35.88 -38.86
CA GLY A 578 2.61 35.83 -38.18
C GLY A 578 2.18 37.10 -37.43
N SER A 579 3.10 38.03 -37.16
CA SER A 579 2.81 39.35 -36.58
C SER A 579 2.78 40.50 -37.61
N GLY A 580 2.85 40.16 -38.90
CA GLY A 580 2.83 41.14 -39.99
C GLY A 580 4.14 41.92 -40.17
N ILE A 581 5.28 41.40 -39.68
CA ILE A 581 6.60 41.99 -40.01
C ILE A 581 6.96 41.51 -41.41
N SER A 582 6.94 42.43 -42.38
CA SER A 582 7.38 42.20 -43.76
C SER A 582 8.86 42.53 -43.89
N LYS A 583 9.70 41.49 -44.05
CA LYS A 583 11.11 41.52 -44.47
C LYS A 583 11.73 40.20 -44.03
N ALA A 584 12.46 39.56 -44.93
CA ALA A 584 13.33 38.45 -44.59
C ALA A 584 14.74 38.65 -45.15
N SER A 585 15.71 37.99 -44.52
CA SER A 585 17.03 37.74 -45.11
C SER A 585 17.09 36.33 -45.66
N ILE A 586 17.64 36.17 -46.86
CA ILE A 586 18.05 34.85 -47.36
C ILE A 586 19.42 34.52 -46.75
N SER A 587 19.50 33.46 -45.96
CA SER A 587 20.78 33.03 -45.34
C SER A 587 21.67 32.22 -46.27
N ALA A 588 21.09 31.61 -47.30
CA ALA A 588 21.80 30.91 -48.38
C ALA A 588 21.05 31.15 -49.68
N ASP A 589 21.66 31.90 -50.60
CA ASP A 589 21.13 32.14 -51.94
C ASP A 589 21.72 31.09 -52.89
N PRO A 590 20.97 30.03 -53.26
CA PRO A 590 21.46 29.05 -54.19
C PRO A 590 21.57 29.69 -55.57
N THR A 591 22.78 29.80 -56.08
CA THR A 591 23.02 30.20 -57.46
C THR A 591 22.79 29.01 -58.38
N TYR A 592 21.92 29.17 -59.37
CA TYR A 592 21.66 28.14 -60.39
C TYR A 592 22.21 28.57 -61.75
N THR A 593 22.62 27.58 -62.55
CA THR A 593 22.96 27.78 -63.98
C THR A 593 21.90 27.12 -64.87
N VAL A 594 21.46 27.81 -65.92
CA VAL A 594 20.61 27.18 -66.95
C VAL A 594 21.54 26.51 -67.96
N GLY A 595 21.53 25.17 -67.95
CA GLY A 595 22.23 24.31 -68.91
C GLY A 595 21.32 23.84 -70.05
N GLY A 596 21.88 23.26 -71.10
CA GLY A 596 21.19 22.90 -72.33
C GLY A 596 20.13 21.82 -72.14
N PHE A 597 20.51 20.56 -72.34
CA PHE A 597 19.57 19.44 -72.38
C PHE A 597 20.16 18.18 -71.74
N GLU A 598 19.30 17.28 -71.25
CA GLU A 598 19.77 16.00 -70.70
C GLU A 598 20.34 15.08 -71.78
N SER A 599 19.62 14.90 -72.88
CA SER A 599 19.99 14.05 -74.03
C SER A 599 19.15 14.45 -75.25
N ARG A 600 19.60 14.17 -76.47
CA ARG A 600 18.85 14.35 -77.73
C ARG A 600 19.24 13.30 -78.74
N ASP A 601 18.23 12.68 -79.35
CA ASP A 601 18.38 11.84 -80.53
C ASP A 601 18.12 12.68 -81.79
N VAL A 602 19.18 12.93 -82.56
CA VAL A 602 19.16 13.71 -83.80
C VAL A 602 19.26 12.75 -84.98
N ALA A 603 18.15 12.60 -85.71
CA ALA A 603 18.12 11.80 -86.93
C ALA A 603 18.87 12.52 -88.06
N MET A 604 19.79 11.83 -88.73
CA MET A 604 20.56 12.33 -89.86
C MET A 604 20.09 11.60 -91.12
N ALA A 605 19.71 12.32 -92.17
CA ALA A 605 19.41 11.70 -93.45
C ALA A 605 20.70 11.20 -94.13
N ALA A 606 20.54 10.38 -95.16
CA ALA A 606 21.66 9.94 -95.99
C ALA A 606 22.44 11.14 -96.53
N TYR A 607 23.77 11.12 -96.37
CA TYR A 607 24.70 12.18 -96.78
C TYR A 607 24.55 13.53 -96.02
N GLU A 608 23.73 13.61 -94.97
CA GLU A 608 23.67 14.79 -94.13
C GLU A 608 24.81 14.79 -93.10
N HIS A 609 25.46 15.94 -92.97
CA HIS A 609 26.58 16.13 -92.06
C HIS A 609 26.15 16.76 -90.74
N TYR A 610 25.06 17.53 -90.72
CA TYR A 610 24.57 18.22 -89.53
C TYR A 610 23.05 18.40 -89.58
N ASN A 611 22.42 18.40 -88.41
CA ASN A 611 20.97 18.59 -88.27
C ASN A 611 20.67 19.27 -86.91
N PRO A 612 19.52 19.97 -86.74
CA PRO A 612 19.22 20.68 -85.51
C PRO A 612 19.11 19.72 -84.33
N ILE A 613 19.64 20.16 -83.20
CA ILE A 613 19.48 19.53 -81.87
C ILE A 613 18.09 19.85 -81.30
N GLY A 614 17.52 20.98 -81.71
CA GLY A 614 16.23 21.50 -81.21
C GLY A 614 16.38 22.47 -80.03
N THR A 615 17.59 22.65 -79.51
CA THR A 615 17.93 23.61 -78.45
C THR A 615 19.39 24.02 -78.60
N GLN A 616 19.76 25.13 -77.97
CA GLN A 616 21.14 25.54 -77.82
C GLN A 616 21.92 24.56 -76.92
N VAL A 617 23.20 24.33 -77.22
CA VAL A 617 24.15 23.77 -76.26
C VAL A 617 24.59 24.87 -75.31
N SER A 618 24.63 24.62 -73.99
CA SER A 618 25.26 25.58 -73.10
C SER A 618 26.77 25.36 -73.00
N ASN A 619 27.52 26.46 -73.13
CA ASN A 619 28.89 26.65 -72.65
C ASN A 619 30.01 26.30 -73.66
N LYS A 620 31.17 26.93 -73.45
CA LYS A 620 32.39 26.72 -74.27
C LYS A 620 33.26 25.53 -73.84
N ASP A 621 32.88 24.80 -72.78
CA ASP A 621 33.61 23.63 -72.28
C ASP A 621 32.99 22.31 -72.80
N ASN A 622 32.63 22.31 -74.07
CA ASN A 622 31.95 21.18 -74.73
C ASN A 622 32.78 19.91 -74.69
N ALA A 623 34.10 20.01 -74.74
CA ALA A 623 35.01 18.86 -74.72
C ALA A 623 34.87 17.99 -73.46
N ASN A 624 34.50 18.59 -72.32
CA ASN A 624 34.34 17.88 -71.05
C ASN A 624 32.87 17.59 -70.69
N LYS A 625 31.92 18.18 -71.43
CA LYS A 625 30.49 18.19 -71.06
C LYS A 625 29.59 17.51 -72.07
N LEU A 626 29.98 17.45 -73.34
CA LEU A 626 29.21 16.78 -74.37
C LEU A 626 29.71 15.37 -74.59
N SER A 627 28.79 14.41 -74.58
CA SER A 627 29.00 13.11 -75.19
C SER A 627 28.15 13.03 -76.47
N CYS A 628 28.66 12.37 -77.49
CA CYS A 628 27.88 12.06 -78.67
C CYS A 628 28.17 10.63 -79.10
N GLU A 629 27.15 9.88 -79.49
CA GLU A 629 27.30 8.57 -80.10
C GLU A 629 26.49 8.49 -81.38
N ILE A 630 26.98 7.69 -82.33
CA ILE A 630 26.12 7.10 -83.35
C ILE A 630 25.42 5.94 -82.67
N VAL A 631 24.10 6.06 -82.47
CA VAL A 631 23.31 5.18 -81.60
C VAL A 631 23.56 3.71 -81.96
N GLY A 632 24.11 2.96 -80.99
CA GLY A 632 24.38 1.52 -81.13
C GLY A 632 25.60 1.15 -81.98
N VAL A 633 26.44 2.12 -82.35
CA VAL A 633 27.61 1.91 -83.23
C VAL A 633 28.92 2.37 -82.58
N LYS A 634 29.06 3.66 -82.29
CA LYS A 634 30.37 4.27 -81.94
C LYS A 634 30.18 5.59 -81.20
N GLU A 635 30.96 5.80 -80.14
CA GLU A 635 31.10 7.11 -79.47
C GLU A 635 32.00 8.03 -80.30
N LEU A 636 31.64 9.30 -80.35
CA LEU A 636 32.34 10.36 -81.07
C LEU A 636 33.02 11.30 -80.08
N GLU A 637 34.21 11.77 -80.43
CA GLU A 637 34.97 12.75 -79.65
C GLU A 637 34.72 14.17 -80.18
N TYR A 638 34.46 15.10 -79.27
CA TYR A 638 34.21 16.50 -79.61
C TYR A 638 35.48 17.20 -80.12
N VAL A 639 35.35 18.02 -81.16
CA VAL A 639 36.41 18.90 -81.65
C VAL A 639 35.90 20.32 -81.95
N GLU A 640 36.77 21.31 -81.81
CA GLU A 640 36.45 22.73 -82.01
C GLU A 640 36.68 23.21 -83.46
N ASN A 641 36.24 22.44 -84.44
CA ASN A 641 36.33 22.80 -85.85
C ASN A 641 35.38 21.92 -86.69
N THR A 642 35.20 22.28 -87.95
CA THR A 642 34.39 21.51 -88.90
C THR A 642 35.24 20.66 -89.86
N THR A 643 36.49 20.37 -89.52
CA THR A 643 37.37 19.56 -90.38
C THR A 643 36.95 18.09 -90.29
N PRO A 644 36.61 17.42 -91.41
CA PRO A 644 36.23 16.01 -91.38
C PRO A 644 37.35 15.13 -90.79
N ALA A 645 37.00 14.24 -89.87
CA ALA A 645 37.91 13.36 -89.15
C ALA A 645 37.16 12.16 -88.54
N GLU A 646 37.75 10.97 -88.64
CA GLU A 646 37.16 9.73 -88.12
C GLU A 646 36.86 9.83 -86.61
N GLY A 647 35.67 9.38 -86.21
CA GLY A 647 35.22 9.35 -84.82
C GLY A 647 35.02 10.70 -84.17
N LYS A 648 34.86 11.79 -84.94
CA LYS A 648 34.71 13.15 -84.40
C LYS A 648 33.32 13.73 -84.62
N PHE A 649 32.92 14.63 -83.73
CA PHE A 649 31.74 15.50 -83.91
C PHE A 649 32.04 16.93 -83.45
N THR A 650 31.19 17.86 -83.84
CA THR A 650 31.26 19.25 -83.36
C THR A 650 29.86 19.87 -83.26
N ILE A 651 29.78 21.08 -82.71
CA ILE A 651 28.56 21.89 -82.66
C ILE A 651 28.69 23.03 -83.67
N THR A 652 27.60 23.31 -84.36
CA THR A 652 27.55 24.27 -85.46
C THR A 652 26.34 25.19 -85.40
N ASP A 653 26.42 26.31 -86.12
CA ASP A 653 25.27 27.15 -86.45
C ASP A 653 24.38 26.49 -87.54
N SER A 654 23.29 27.16 -87.92
CA SER A 654 22.39 26.68 -88.99
C SER A 654 23.02 26.68 -90.38
N GLY A 655 24.17 27.33 -90.56
CA GLY A 655 24.97 27.31 -91.79
C GLY A 655 26.04 26.20 -91.80
N GLY A 656 26.15 25.42 -90.72
CA GLY A 656 27.16 24.38 -90.56
C GLY A 656 28.55 24.91 -90.22
N ASN A 657 28.70 26.19 -89.84
CA ASN A 657 29.96 26.73 -89.34
C ASN A 657 30.15 26.34 -87.88
N PHE A 658 31.41 26.17 -87.44
CA PHE A 658 31.71 25.89 -86.04
C PHE A 658 31.12 26.98 -85.13
N ASP A 659 30.32 26.56 -84.16
CA ASP A 659 29.74 27.40 -83.13
C ASP A 659 29.63 26.58 -81.84
N ALA A 660 30.45 26.92 -80.85
CA ALA A 660 30.46 26.20 -79.57
C ALA A 660 29.12 26.32 -78.82
N ASP A 661 28.36 27.37 -79.07
CA ASP A 661 27.04 27.60 -78.47
C ASP A 661 25.91 27.40 -79.50
N GLY A 662 26.18 26.62 -80.55
CA GLY A 662 25.27 26.39 -81.67
C GLY A 662 24.07 25.51 -81.33
N THR A 663 23.16 25.39 -82.30
CA THR A 663 21.91 24.62 -82.18
C THR A 663 21.89 23.37 -83.08
N TYR A 664 23.00 23.06 -83.75
CA TYR A 664 23.14 21.93 -84.66
C TYR A 664 24.31 21.06 -84.22
N VAL A 665 24.13 19.74 -84.30
CA VAL A 665 25.23 18.79 -84.14
C VAL A 665 25.72 18.40 -85.51
N ARG A 666 27.04 18.33 -85.68
CA ARG A 666 27.70 17.95 -86.92
C ARG A 666 28.53 16.69 -86.72
N CYS A 667 28.22 15.63 -87.46
CA CYS A 667 29.09 14.48 -87.58
C CYS A 667 30.27 14.84 -88.48
N LEU A 668 31.48 14.50 -88.05
CA LEU A 668 32.70 14.67 -88.84
C LEU A 668 33.32 13.33 -89.25
N ASP A 669 32.75 12.21 -88.79
CA ASP A 669 33.21 10.86 -89.10
C ASP A 669 32.92 10.52 -90.58
N THR A 670 33.92 10.71 -91.43
CA THR A 670 33.83 10.48 -92.88
C THR A 670 33.51 9.02 -93.21
N ASP A 671 34.03 8.07 -92.42
CA ASP A 671 33.81 6.64 -92.66
C ASP A 671 32.34 6.27 -92.50
N PHE A 672 31.61 7.03 -91.68
CA PHE A 672 30.20 6.81 -91.46
C PHE A 672 29.32 7.63 -92.43
N ILE A 673 29.69 8.89 -92.70
CA ILE A 673 28.93 9.77 -93.60
C ILE A 673 28.99 9.29 -95.05
N ASP A 674 30.16 8.82 -95.51
CA ASP A 674 30.37 8.37 -96.89
C ASP A 674 29.63 7.07 -97.23
N LEU A 675 29.15 6.33 -96.22
CA LEU A 675 28.27 5.17 -96.41
C LEU A 675 26.90 5.55 -96.95
N GLY A 676 26.48 6.81 -96.82
CA GLY A 676 25.22 7.31 -97.39
C GLY A 676 23.96 6.65 -96.81
N LEU A 677 24.01 6.17 -95.58
CA LEU A 677 22.88 5.59 -94.86
C LEU A 677 22.33 6.58 -93.83
N PRO A 678 21.01 6.58 -93.54
CA PRO A 678 20.46 7.35 -92.44
C PRO A 678 20.93 6.80 -91.09
N TYR A 679 21.11 7.67 -90.11
CA TYR A 679 21.58 7.32 -88.76
C TYR A 679 21.01 8.24 -87.70
N THR A 680 21.30 7.97 -86.44
CA THR A 680 20.90 8.81 -85.32
C THR A 680 22.12 9.11 -84.47
N LEU A 681 22.33 10.39 -84.20
CA LEU A 681 23.28 10.83 -83.19
C LEU A 681 22.53 11.01 -81.88
N ARG A 682 22.99 10.36 -80.81
CA ARG A 682 22.58 10.73 -79.45
C ARG A 682 23.62 11.66 -78.87
N ILE A 683 23.23 12.87 -78.54
CA ILE A 683 24.07 13.85 -77.86
C ILE A 683 23.54 14.05 -76.43
N GLU A 684 24.43 14.08 -75.45
CA GLU A 684 24.08 14.32 -74.04
C GLU A 684 24.97 15.41 -73.46
N GLU A 685 24.41 16.21 -72.57
CA GLU A 685 25.17 17.21 -71.85
C GLU A 685 25.23 16.82 -70.37
N ALA A 686 26.43 16.81 -69.78
CA ALA A 686 26.63 16.46 -68.38
C ALA A 686 25.85 17.39 -67.41
N ALA A 687 25.41 16.82 -66.29
CA ALA A 687 24.70 17.51 -65.21
C ALA A 687 25.58 18.52 -64.47
#